data_AF-A0AA89BLM9-F1
#
_entry.id   AF-A0AA89BLM9-F1
#
_cell.length_a   1.000
_cell.length_b   1.000
_cell.length_c   1.000
_cell.angle_alpha   90.00
_cell.angle_beta   90.00
_cell.angle_gamma   90.00
#
_symmetry.space_group_name_H-M   'P 1'
#
loop_
_entity.id
_entity.type
_entity.pdbx_description
1 polymer ?
#
loop_
_entity_poly.entity_id
_entity_poly.type
_entity_poly.pdbx_seq_one_letter_code
_entity_poly.pdbx_strand_id
1 'polypeptide(L)'
;MGVQGLLSCCLYKQDQTVQKTDLVEIARKSRQGIEILVDYYCFQQLIMDKLWNGLEQLRNNPYLRILGGEYETAENFLRKFIQNLKHLNISLVFYVDPAPGCSMEALRQKMDTKISRHNQNMEKLNQIVDVCRGLKNMDEVRDILPIRPVCLEVQLFHVLKQCGCEIVQSLTGEADYLLAKDFYDREKAFAILSNDSDFCIFKDLRFIPHRLFDMDNDMKMGEPIDIPIKPEKLTCGVLTSSKVMEVFGFRSHHLLVELSIVGGNDFTGEIMRDGLRDKLDIRGKKGIENIAGWLRHYKNVENHPVLMEEMSHNKAFAAAVQHSRQFYNLQLPPEQPPRKGFYSQVLAEKILQVNDINIKNSNKTLASAVQHFRQFYNLHTCIQLPPEQLPRKGFYSLILAEKIQQRQYPIHLLAMHNNLYWHRTLLEDTTYGQPCAEVALAELRAHIYRIILPKQEGLVNEYGRSPWEPLRIAGIMAVEDPGIPPLHKIYDDKIFWNLKTFHHIMSHQNPGQETEWFNRYGRKTGFIVYLLRYFLQQNWGRNLHISQQEFLALIAMAFGRPKEVDYQQICLRPTPRCVTIGNWFQNLYRHAYLFLGRLLFLTQEFPLPHEVISGSTWTAFYMVCKDDSFHAAITQVPMHILRQVQEDMNNVIREKKHMIRYITEGAFYFDDRF
;
A
#
# COMPACT_ATOMS: atom_id res chain seq x y z
N MET A 1 3.70 7.93 -13.97
CA MET A 1 3.41 6.52 -14.30
C MET A 1 2.83 6.51 -15.72
N GLY A 2 2.78 5.34 -16.36
CA GLY A 2 2.46 5.21 -17.78
C GLY A 2 3.55 5.74 -18.71
N VAL A 3 3.15 6.38 -19.81
CA VAL A 3 4.04 6.91 -20.85
C VAL A 3 4.95 8.04 -20.37
N GLN A 4 6.27 7.82 -20.45
CA GLN A 4 7.27 8.77 -19.96
C GLN A 4 7.17 10.15 -20.63
N GLY A 5 6.91 11.19 -19.81
CA GLY A 5 6.90 12.60 -20.23
C GLY A 5 5.60 13.07 -20.90
N LEU A 6 4.62 12.18 -21.12
CA LEU A 6 3.36 12.52 -21.77
C LEU A 6 2.54 13.51 -20.94
N LEU A 7 2.23 13.17 -19.68
CA LEU A 7 1.45 14.05 -18.80
C LEU A 7 2.15 15.39 -18.57
N SER A 8 3.48 15.39 -18.40
CA SER A 8 4.26 16.63 -18.27
C SER A 8 4.12 17.53 -19.50
N CYS A 9 4.13 16.95 -20.71
CA CYS A 9 3.90 17.70 -21.95
C CYS A 9 2.48 18.27 -22.01
N CYS A 10 1.46 17.49 -21.66
CA CYS A 10 0.07 17.96 -21.62
C CYS A 10 -0.09 19.11 -20.62
N LEU A 11 0.46 18.97 -19.40
CA LEU A 11 0.39 20.04 -18.39
C LEU A 11 1.17 21.30 -18.83
N TYR A 12 2.28 21.15 -19.54
CA TYR A 12 3.01 22.29 -20.09
C TYR A 12 2.21 23.04 -21.18
N LYS A 13 1.43 22.31 -21.98
CA LYS A 13 0.54 22.87 -23.02
C LYS A 13 -0.92 22.93 -22.58
N GLN A 14 -1.13 23.26 -21.30
CA GLN A 14 -2.45 23.23 -20.66
C GLN A 14 -3.52 23.97 -21.48
N ASP A 15 -3.21 25.14 -22.05
CA ASP A 15 -4.18 25.93 -22.84
C ASP A 15 -4.70 25.22 -24.10
N GLN A 16 -3.95 24.25 -24.61
CA GLN A 16 -4.31 23.47 -25.80
C GLN A 16 -4.91 22.12 -25.42
N THR A 17 -4.38 21.45 -24.40
CA THR A 17 -4.80 20.08 -24.05
C THR A 17 -5.93 20.02 -23.03
N VAL A 18 -6.10 21.04 -22.19
CA VAL A 18 -7.04 21.01 -21.05
C VAL A 18 -8.32 21.77 -21.37
N GLN A 19 -9.45 21.18 -21.02
CA GLN A 19 -10.74 21.86 -20.96
C GLN A 19 -11.08 22.17 -19.50
N LYS A 20 -11.20 23.46 -19.16
CA LYS A 20 -11.74 23.87 -17.85
C LYS A 20 -13.24 23.55 -17.80
N THR A 21 -13.65 22.82 -16.78
CA THR A 21 -15.03 22.34 -16.59
C THR A 21 -15.46 22.55 -15.15
N ASP A 22 -16.63 23.16 -14.93
CA ASP A 22 -17.28 23.16 -13.62
C ASP A 22 -18.05 21.86 -13.42
N LEU A 23 -17.53 20.98 -12.55
CA LEU A 23 -18.16 19.70 -12.26
C LEU A 23 -19.54 19.84 -11.61
N VAL A 24 -19.77 20.93 -10.86
CA VAL A 24 -21.07 21.19 -10.22
C VAL A 24 -22.13 21.51 -11.27
N GLU A 25 -21.78 22.32 -12.28
CA GLU A 25 -22.67 22.61 -13.40
C GLU A 25 -23.00 21.35 -14.20
N ILE A 26 -22.00 20.52 -14.50
CA ILE A 26 -22.21 19.24 -15.19
C ILE A 26 -23.11 18.31 -14.37
N ALA A 27 -22.85 18.18 -13.07
CA ALA A 27 -23.66 17.35 -12.18
C ALA A 27 -25.13 17.82 -12.10
N ARG A 28 -25.37 19.14 -12.08
CA ARG A 28 -26.72 19.73 -12.11
C ARG A 28 -27.46 19.48 -13.42
N LYS A 29 -26.76 19.50 -14.56
CA LYS A 29 -27.35 19.22 -15.88
C LYS A 29 -27.69 17.73 -16.06
N SER A 30 -26.97 16.84 -15.37
CA SER A 30 -27.28 15.41 -15.36
C SER A 30 -28.45 15.09 -14.42
N ARG A 31 -29.49 14.40 -14.93
CA ARG A 31 -30.64 13.99 -14.12
C ARG A 31 -30.28 13.09 -12.93
N GLN A 32 -29.17 12.36 -13.02
CA GLN A 32 -28.76 11.38 -12.02
C GLN A 32 -27.43 11.72 -11.33
N GLY A 33 -26.94 12.95 -11.50
CA GLY A 33 -25.59 13.35 -11.10
C GLY A 33 -24.51 12.75 -12.00
N ILE A 34 -23.26 12.84 -11.56
CA ILE A 34 -22.11 12.24 -12.25
C ILE A 34 -21.28 11.37 -11.31
N GLU A 35 -20.53 10.46 -11.92
CA GLU A 35 -19.53 9.65 -11.25
C GLU A 35 -18.13 10.06 -11.73
N ILE A 36 -17.20 10.20 -10.81
CA ILE A 36 -15.77 10.25 -11.09
C ILE A 36 -15.19 8.92 -10.66
N LEU A 37 -14.55 8.23 -11.59
CA LEU A 37 -13.83 6.99 -11.31
C LEU A 37 -12.44 7.36 -10.83
N VAL A 38 -11.97 6.75 -9.74
CA VAL A 38 -10.83 7.24 -8.98
C VAL A 38 -9.80 6.15 -8.80
N ASP A 39 -8.56 6.39 -9.25
CA ASP A 39 -7.41 5.62 -8.80
C ASP A 39 -7.16 5.90 -7.31
N TYR A 40 -7.33 4.88 -6.47
CA TYR A 40 -7.28 5.02 -5.02
C TYR A 40 -5.93 5.51 -4.51
N TYR A 41 -4.81 4.95 -5.00
CA TYR A 41 -3.50 5.31 -4.47
C TYR A 41 -3.10 6.72 -4.86
N CYS A 42 -3.48 7.11 -6.07
CA CYS A 42 -3.35 8.47 -6.54
C CYS A 42 -4.19 9.41 -5.64
N PHE A 43 -5.48 9.15 -5.49
CA PHE A 43 -6.36 9.95 -4.64
C PHE A 43 -5.89 10.06 -3.19
N GLN A 44 -5.40 8.96 -2.62
CA GLN A 44 -4.82 8.94 -1.28
C GLN A 44 -3.70 9.97 -1.16
N GLN A 45 -2.80 10.04 -2.15
CA GLN A 45 -1.74 11.04 -2.17
C GLN A 45 -2.30 12.47 -2.25
N LEU A 46 -3.25 12.74 -3.15
CA LEU A 46 -3.90 14.06 -3.26
C LEU A 46 -4.48 14.52 -1.92
N ILE A 47 -5.28 13.68 -1.26
CA ILE A 47 -5.94 14.02 -0.01
C ILE A 47 -4.92 14.24 1.11
N MET A 48 -3.93 13.35 1.25
CA MET A 48 -2.95 13.48 2.32
C MET A 48 -2.05 14.70 2.12
N ASP A 49 -1.63 15.00 0.89
CA ASP A 49 -0.83 16.19 0.60
C ASP A 49 -1.60 17.46 0.96
N LYS A 50 -2.89 17.54 0.61
CA LYS A 50 -3.75 18.66 0.96
C LYS A 50 -4.01 18.77 2.45
N LEU A 51 -4.25 17.65 3.14
CA LEU A 51 -4.43 17.61 4.58
C LEU A 51 -3.18 18.14 5.30
N TRP A 52 -2.01 17.59 5.01
CA TRP A 52 -0.78 17.96 5.70
C TRP A 52 -0.39 19.41 5.45
N ASN A 53 -0.53 19.90 4.22
CA ASN A 53 -0.26 21.30 3.91
C ASN A 53 -1.15 22.26 4.71
N GLY A 54 -2.42 21.94 4.89
CA GLY A 54 -3.33 22.75 5.71
C GLY A 54 -3.05 22.63 7.21
N LEU A 55 -2.88 21.40 7.70
CA LEU A 55 -2.69 21.12 9.12
C LEU A 55 -1.40 21.71 9.67
N GLU A 56 -0.29 21.63 8.93
CA GLU A 56 0.99 22.22 9.33
C GLU A 56 0.92 23.72 9.51
N GLN A 57 0.25 24.42 8.58
CA GLN A 57 0.07 25.87 8.64
C GLN A 57 -0.84 26.25 9.80
N LEU A 58 -1.96 25.51 9.95
CA LEU A 58 -2.94 25.77 10.99
C LEU A 58 -2.40 25.52 12.40
N ARG A 59 -1.56 24.50 12.58
CA ARG A 59 -0.98 24.12 13.88
C ARG A 59 0.40 24.72 14.12
N ASN A 60 0.99 25.36 13.12
CA ASN A 60 2.37 25.83 13.13
C ASN A 60 3.37 24.73 13.56
N ASN A 61 3.17 23.51 13.04
CA ASN A 61 3.97 22.35 13.38
C ASN A 61 4.38 21.60 12.10
N PRO A 62 5.62 21.80 11.60
CA PRO A 62 6.07 21.20 10.34
C PRO A 62 6.32 19.68 10.47
N TYR A 63 6.40 19.14 11.69
CA TYR A 63 6.70 17.72 11.91
C TYR A 63 5.47 16.82 11.81
N LEU A 64 4.24 17.36 11.72
CA LEU A 64 3.01 16.54 11.68
C LEU A 64 3.02 15.49 10.56
N ARG A 65 3.57 15.82 9.38
CA ARG A 65 3.69 14.86 8.28
C ARG A 65 4.63 13.68 8.57
N ILE A 66 5.55 13.84 9.53
CA ILE A 66 6.50 12.79 9.93
C ILE A 66 6.07 12.00 11.16
N LEU A 67 5.19 12.54 11.99
CA LEU A 67 4.63 11.82 13.14
C LEU A 67 3.77 10.63 12.68
N GLY A 68 3.12 10.77 11.51
CA GLY A 68 2.46 9.67 10.82
C GLY A 68 1.47 8.91 11.71
N GLY A 69 0.32 9.52 12.02
CA GLY A 69 -0.66 8.86 12.89
C GLY A 69 -1.91 9.66 13.24
N GLU A 70 -2.16 10.80 12.59
CA GLU A 70 -3.36 11.63 12.85
C GLU A 70 -4.59 11.03 12.12
N TYR A 71 -5.00 9.84 12.54
CA TYR A 71 -6.05 9.07 11.88
C TYR A 71 -7.44 9.71 12.01
N GLU A 72 -7.74 10.31 13.17
CA GLU A 72 -9.01 11.01 13.41
C GLU A 72 -9.11 12.26 12.51
N THR A 73 -8.05 13.06 12.49
CA THR A 73 -7.96 14.24 11.63
C THR A 73 -8.12 13.88 10.15
N ALA A 74 -7.41 12.84 9.68
CA ALA A 74 -7.54 12.36 8.29
C ALA A 74 -8.94 11.81 7.97
N GLU A 75 -9.58 11.12 8.92
CA GLU A 75 -10.95 10.63 8.80
C GLU A 75 -11.94 11.78 8.63
N ASN A 76 -11.88 12.79 9.50
CA ASN A 76 -12.79 13.93 9.46
C ASN A 76 -12.64 14.72 8.16
N PHE A 77 -11.40 14.94 7.71
CA PHE A 77 -11.10 15.60 6.45
C PHE A 77 -11.70 14.85 5.26
N LEU A 78 -11.42 13.53 5.13
CA LEU A 78 -11.92 12.72 4.02
C LEU A 78 -13.45 12.61 4.05
N ARG A 79 -14.03 12.38 5.23
CA ARG A 79 -15.49 12.28 5.40
C ARG A 79 -16.18 13.54 4.88
N LYS A 80 -15.67 14.71 5.28
CA LYS A 80 -16.24 15.99 4.86
C LYS A 80 -16.06 16.22 3.37
N PHE A 81 -14.87 15.91 2.83
CA PHE A 81 -14.60 15.96 1.38
C PHE A 81 -15.64 15.17 0.57
N ILE A 82 -15.87 13.91 0.92
CA ILE A 82 -16.82 13.03 0.21
C ILE A 82 -18.26 13.54 0.36
N GLN A 83 -18.66 13.96 1.56
CA GLN A 83 -20.00 14.49 1.81
C GLN A 83 -20.28 15.76 1.00
N ASN A 84 -19.30 16.66 0.91
CA ASN A 84 -19.43 17.88 0.13
C ASN A 84 -19.68 17.58 -1.36
N LEU A 85 -18.94 16.63 -1.94
CA LEU A 85 -19.14 16.20 -3.33
C LEU A 85 -20.49 15.50 -3.54
N LYS A 86 -20.89 14.61 -2.63
CA LYS A 86 -22.20 13.94 -2.69
C LYS A 86 -23.37 14.92 -2.64
N HIS A 87 -23.28 15.97 -1.83
CA HIS A 87 -24.29 17.05 -1.80
C HIS A 87 -24.38 17.84 -3.12
N LEU A 88 -23.39 17.72 -4.00
CA LEU A 88 -23.35 18.34 -5.32
C LEU A 88 -23.71 17.33 -6.43
N ASN A 89 -24.24 16.15 -6.06
CA ASN A 89 -24.53 15.03 -6.96
C ASN A 89 -23.29 14.52 -7.73
N ILE A 90 -22.11 14.63 -7.11
CA ILE A 90 -20.85 14.07 -7.61
C ILE A 90 -20.49 12.87 -6.73
N SER A 91 -20.55 11.67 -7.30
CA SER A 91 -20.17 10.44 -6.63
C SER A 91 -18.76 10.01 -7.04
N LEU A 92 -18.02 9.42 -6.10
CA LEU A 92 -16.70 8.85 -6.36
C LEU A 92 -16.77 7.32 -6.29
N VAL A 93 -16.19 6.66 -7.29
CA VAL A 93 -16.03 5.20 -7.38
C VAL A 93 -14.54 4.89 -7.35
N PHE A 94 -14.07 4.18 -6.33
CA PHE A 94 -12.64 3.98 -6.10
C PHE A 94 -12.17 2.64 -6.64
N TYR A 95 -11.06 2.64 -7.37
CA TYR A 95 -10.42 1.44 -7.90
C TYR A 95 -9.10 1.23 -7.19
N VAL A 96 -8.88 0.01 -6.70
CA VAL A 96 -7.69 -0.38 -5.95
C VAL A 96 -6.90 -1.39 -6.75
N ASP A 97 -5.62 -1.12 -6.97
CA ASP A 97 -4.70 -2.04 -7.63
C ASP A 97 -4.60 -3.39 -6.89
N PRO A 98 -4.36 -4.48 -7.64
CA PRO A 98 -4.06 -5.75 -7.03
C PRO A 98 -2.74 -5.69 -6.26
N ALA A 99 -2.65 -6.44 -5.15
CA ALA A 99 -1.39 -6.59 -4.44
C ALA A 99 -0.35 -7.31 -5.32
N PRO A 100 0.96 -7.00 -5.17
CA PRO A 100 2.02 -7.80 -5.78
C PRO A 100 1.83 -9.28 -5.45
N GLY A 101 1.88 -10.16 -6.47
CA GLY A 101 1.67 -11.61 -6.30
C GLY A 101 0.24 -12.09 -6.57
N CYS A 102 -0.71 -11.19 -6.85
CA CYS A 102 -2.06 -11.59 -7.28
C CYS A 102 -2.08 -12.13 -8.72
N SER A 103 -1.29 -11.54 -9.63
CA SER A 103 -1.05 -12.04 -11.00
C SER A 103 0.44 -12.26 -11.23
N MET A 104 0.80 -13.43 -11.75
CA MET A 104 2.20 -13.80 -12.01
C MET A 104 2.77 -13.10 -13.23
N GLU A 105 1.96 -12.91 -14.29
CA GLU A 105 2.38 -12.23 -15.51
C GLU A 105 2.66 -10.76 -15.22
N ALA A 106 1.72 -10.08 -14.56
CA ALA A 106 1.89 -8.70 -14.12
C ALA A 106 3.08 -8.54 -13.15
N LEU A 107 3.29 -9.52 -12.24
CA LEU A 107 4.45 -9.49 -11.35
C LEU A 107 5.77 -9.60 -12.13
N ARG A 108 5.86 -10.51 -13.11
CA ARG A 108 7.07 -10.69 -13.92
C ARG A 108 7.41 -9.44 -14.72
N GLN A 109 6.40 -8.81 -15.34
CA GLN A 109 6.59 -7.61 -16.14
C GLN A 109 6.96 -6.38 -15.30
N LYS A 110 6.44 -6.27 -14.06
CA LYS A 110 6.64 -5.08 -13.21
C LYS A 110 7.65 -5.27 -12.08
N MET A 111 8.39 -6.39 -12.02
CA MET A 111 9.29 -6.68 -10.89
C MET A 111 10.38 -5.61 -10.77
N ASP A 112 11.14 -5.34 -11.83
CA ASP A 112 12.25 -4.39 -11.79
C ASP A 112 11.78 -2.95 -11.50
N THR A 113 10.63 -2.57 -12.04
CA THR A 113 9.96 -1.31 -11.69
C THR A 113 9.61 -1.24 -10.20
N LYS A 114 9.12 -2.34 -9.60
CA LYS A 114 8.82 -2.41 -8.15
C LYS A 114 10.08 -2.31 -7.31
N ILE A 115 11.17 -2.98 -7.71
CA ILE A 115 12.47 -2.90 -7.03
C ILE A 115 13.00 -1.46 -7.06
N SER A 116 12.98 -0.83 -8.24
CA SER A 116 13.41 0.56 -8.41
C SER A 116 12.59 1.54 -7.55
N ARG A 117 11.25 1.44 -7.58
CA ARG A 117 10.35 2.26 -6.73
C ARG A 117 10.61 2.02 -5.25
N HIS A 118 10.87 0.77 -4.85
CA HIS A 118 11.20 0.43 -3.47
C HIS A 118 12.51 1.11 -3.01
N ASN A 119 13.56 1.07 -3.84
CA ASN A 119 14.83 1.73 -3.53
C ASN A 119 14.67 3.25 -3.41
N GLN A 120 13.93 3.88 -4.33
CA GLN A 120 13.62 5.31 -4.28
C GLN A 120 12.85 5.69 -2.99
N ASN A 121 11.85 4.89 -2.62
CA ASN A 121 11.09 5.11 -1.39
C ASN A 121 11.98 5.04 -0.14
N MET A 122 13.00 4.19 -0.17
CA MET A 122 13.89 4.04 0.97
C MET A 122 14.93 5.14 1.09
N GLU A 123 15.47 5.62 -0.04
CA GLU A 123 16.30 6.82 -0.05
C GLU A 123 15.55 8.01 0.56
N LYS A 124 14.30 8.17 0.13
CA LYS A 124 13.35 9.12 0.68
C LYS A 124 13.16 8.98 2.20
N LEU A 125 12.95 7.77 2.70
CA LEU A 125 12.82 7.52 4.14
C LEU A 125 14.09 7.85 4.92
N ASN A 126 15.27 7.54 4.37
CA ASN A 126 16.55 7.92 4.99
C ASN A 126 16.68 9.44 5.15
N GLN A 127 16.24 10.23 4.17
CA GLN A 127 16.24 11.69 4.29
C GLN A 127 15.36 12.19 5.45
N ILE A 128 14.22 11.53 5.70
CA ILE A 128 13.39 11.86 6.87
C ILE A 128 14.08 11.45 8.17
N VAL A 129 14.72 10.28 8.21
CA VAL A 129 15.47 9.86 9.41
C VAL A 129 16.55 10.89 9.74
N ASP A 130 17.21 11.49 8.74
CA ASP A 130 18.15 12.58 8.94
C ASP A 130 17.50 13.85 9.55
N VAL A 131 16.25 14.15 9.20
CA VAL A 131 15.47 15.20 9.88
C VAL A 131 15.22 14.83 11.34
N CYS A 132 14.80 13.59 11.62
CA CYS A 132 14.60 13.11 12.99
C CYS A 132 15.89 13.16 13.83
N ARG A 133 17.06 12.97 13.20
CA ARG A 133 18.39 13.11 13.83
C ARG A 133 18.83 14.58 13.98
N GLY A 134 18.13 15.51 13.37
CA GLY A 134 18.50 16.92 13.30
C GLY A 134 19.68 17.23 12.37
N LEU A 135 19.99 16.33 11.45
CA LEU A 135 21.03 16.51 10.42
C LEU A 135 20.52 17.27 9.19
N LYS A 136 19.19 17.31 9.00
CA LYS A 136 18.51 18.07 7.94
C LYS A 136 17.35 18.86 8.52
N ASN A 137 17.02 19.97 7.89
CA ASN A 137 15.82 20.72 8.20
C ASN A 137 14.60 20.12 7.50
N MET A 138 13.44 20.33 8.11
CA MET A 138 12.18 19.82 7.56
C MET A 138 11.84 20.40 6.18
N ASP A 139 12.24 21.66 5.94
CA ASP A 139 12.01 22.35 4.66
C ASP A 139 12.77 21.71 3.49
N GLU A 140 13.92 21.07 3.75
CA GLU A 140 14.75 20.43 2.72
C GLU A 140 14.11 19.16 2.14
N VAL A 141 13.20 18.53 2.89
CA VAL A 141 12.52 17.29 2.49
C VAL A 141 11.02 17.49 2.24
N ARG A 142 10.55 18.74 2.32
CA ARG A 142 9.12 19.08 2.28
C ARG A 142 8.44 18.68 0.98
N ASP A 143 9.09 18.96 -0.15
CA ASP A 143 8.52 18.64 -1.47
C ASP A 143 8.64 17.15 -1.82
N ILE A 144 9.39 16.39 -1.01
CA ILE A 144 9.80 15.04 -1.36
C ILE A 144 8.78 14.01 -0.85
N LEU A 145 8.13 14.23 0.30
CA LEU A 145 7.37 13.16 0.99
C LEU A 145 6.23 13.61 1.91
N PRO A 146 5.04 13.03 1.73
CA PRO A 146 4.23 12.53 2.83
C PRO A 146 4.69 11.11 3.24
N ILE A 147 4.91 10.86 4.54
CA ILE A 147 5.00 9.46 5.01
C ILE A 147 3.59 8.89 4.98
N ARG A 148 3.46 7.69 4.43
CA ARG A 148 2.18 6.96 4.45
C ARG A 148 2.02 6.29 5.82
N PRO A 149 1.11 6.76 6.70
CA PRO A 149 0.88 6.11 7.98
C PRO A 149 0.52 4.64 7.79
N VAL A 150 0.94 3.79 8.71
CA VAL A 150 0.92 2.33 8.51
C VAL A 150 -0.51 1.79 8.38
N CYS A 151 -1.43 2.29 9.20
CA CYS A 151 -2.83 1.90 9.22
C CYS A 151 -3.73 2.80 8.34
N LEU A 152 -3.16 3.70 7.53
CA LEU A 152 -3.95 4.67 6.75
C LEU A 152 -4.98 4.00 5.85
N GLU A 153 -4.59 2.93 5.14
CA GLU A 153 -5.51 2.21 4.24
C GLU A 153 -6.71 1.63 4.98
N VAL A 154 -6.49 1.08 6.18
CA VAL A 154 -7.56 0.55 7.05
C VAL A 154 -8.54 1.66 7.39
N GLN A 155 -8.01 2.81 7.80
CA GLN A 155 -8.78 3.98 8.21
C GLN A 155 -9.57 4.58 7.03
N LEU A 156 -8.93 4.83 5.89
CA LEU A 156 -9.60 5.46 4.75
C LEU A 156 -10.65 4.54 4.13
N PHE A 157 -10.39 3.24 3.97
CA PHE A 157 -11.42 2.32 3.48
C PHE A 157 -12.63 2.24 4.40
N HIS A 158 -12.43 2.33 5.71
CA HIS A 158 -13.54 2.41 6.66
C HIS A 158 -14.41 3.65 6.40
N VAL A 159 -13.77 4.82 6.28
CA VAL A 159 -14.46 6.10 6.02
C VAL A 159 -15.19 6.09 4.68
N LEU A 160 -14.52 5.64 3.60
CA LEU A 160 -15.14 5.54 2.27
C LEU A 160 -16.39 4.64 2.30
N LYS A 161 -16.32 3.48 2.97
CA LYS A 161 -17.47 2.58 3.13
C LYS A 161 -18.61 3.24 3.92
N GLN A 162 -18.31 3.92 5.02
CA GLN A 162 -19.32 4.64 5.82
C GLN A 162 -19.95 5.80 5.03
N CYS A 163 -19.17 6.48 4.20
CA CYS A 163 -19.70 7.50 3.29
C CYS A 163 -20.49 6.91 2.13
N GLY A 164 -20.60 5.57 1.99
CA GLY A 164 -21.33 4.90 0.92
C GLY A 164 -20.64 5.04 -0.43
N CYS A 165 -19.32 5.08 -0.47
CA CYS A 165 -18.56 5.02 -1.71
C CYS A 165 -18.43 3.59 -2.21
N GLU A 166 -18.46 3.43 -3.52
CA GLU A 166 -18.15 2.16 -4.16
C GLU A 166 -16.63 1.98 -4.22
N ILE A 167 -16.16 0.78 -3.90
CA ILE A 167 -14.75 0.39 -3.93
C ILE A 167 -14.62 -0.88 -4.77
N VAL A 168 -14.02 -0.77 -5.94
CA VAL A 168 -13.74 -1.87 -6.85
C VAL A 168 -12.30 -2.32 -6.62
N GLN A 169 -12.10 -3.58 -6.23
CA GLN A 169 -10.77 -4.15 -6.04
C GLN A 169 -10.46 -5.06 -7.23
N SER A 170 -9.42 -4.74 -7.99
CA SER A 170 -8.99 -5.62 -9.05
C SER A 170 -8.32 -6.87 -8.47
N LEU A 171 -8.71 -8.05 -8.94
CA LEU A 171 -8.10 -9.31 -8.50
C LEU A 171 -6.86 -9.67 -9.31
N THR A 172 -6.82 -9.23 -10.57
CA THR A 172 -5.80 -9.52 -11.59
C THR A 172 -5.65 -8.31 -12.51
N GLY A 173 -4.67 -8.31 -13.41
CA GLY A 173 -4.41 -7.21 -14.34
C GLY A 173 -4.08 -5.88 -13.69
N GLU A 174 -4.28 -4.79 -14.44
CA GLU A 174 -4.03 -3.42 -13.99
C GLU A 174 -5.35 -2.71 -13.69
N ALA A 175 -5.42 -1.95 -12.59
CA ALA A 175 -6.64 -1.19 -12.29
C ALA A 175 -6.95 -0.17 -13.38
N ASP A 176 -5.92 0.33 -14.11
CA ASP A 176 -6.08 1.31 -15.18
C ASP A 176 -6.92 0.78 -16.35
N TYR A 177 -6.75 -0.50 -16.71
CA TYR A 177 -7.59 -1.15 -17.72
C TYR A 177 -9.05 -1.21 -17.27
N LEU A 178 -9.28 -1.61 -16.02
CA LEU A 178 -10.62 -1.75 -15.45
C LEU A 178 -11.30 -0.37 -15.32
N LEU A 179 -10.56 0.64 -14.86
CA LEU A 179 -10.99 2.04 -14.81
C LEU A 179 -11.42 2.55 -16.19
N ALA A 180 -10.59 2.32 -17.21
CA ALA A 180 -10.89 2.73 -18.57
C ALA A 180 -12.11 1.99 -19.13
N LYS A 181 -12.23 0.67 -18.89
CA LYS A 181 -13.40 -0.11 -19.32
C LYS A 181 -14.68 0.37 -18.65
N ASP A 182 -14.69 0.50 -17.32
CA ASP A 182 -15.86 0.93 -16.56
C ASP A 182 -16.28 2.36 -16.92
N PHE A 183 -15.35 3.21 -17.35
CA PHE A 183 -15.68 4.55 -17.85
C PHE A 183 -16.64 4.50 -19.06
N TYR A 184 -16.50 3.52 -19.96
CA TYR A 184 -17.42 3.35 -21.09
C TYR A 184 -18.69 2.59 -20.71
N ASP A 185 -18.60 1.64 -19.77
CA ASP A 185 -19.74 0.80 -19.37
C ASP A 185 -20.72 1.55 -18.44
N ARG A 186 -20.25 2.57 -17.71
CA ARG A 186 -21.07 3.33 -16.74
C ARG A 186 -21.62 4.61 -17.33
N GLU A 187 -22.95 4.68 -17.47
CA GLU A 187 -23.66 5.84 -18.02
C GLU A 187 -23.36 7.17 -17.28
N LYS A 188 -23.11 7.10 -15.96
CA LYS A 188 -22.82 8.29 -15.14
C LYS A 188 -21.35 8.71 -15.14
N ALA A 189 -20.45 7.89 -15.67
CA ALA A 189 -19.02 8.16 -15.61
C ALA A 189 -18.68 9.42 -16.41
N PHE A 190 -18.22 10.45 -15.70
CA PHE A 190 -17.82 11.71 -16.30
C PHE A 190 -16.32 11.76 -16.58
N ALA A 191 -15.46 11.35 -15.64
CA ALA A 191 -14.01 11.37 -15.84
C ALA A 191 -13.32 10.38 -14.90
N ILE A 192 -12.06 10.08 -15.21
CA ILE A 192 -11.13 9.38 -14.32
C ILE A 192 -10.23 10.39 -13.61
N LEU A 193 -10.12 10.30 -12.30
CA LEU A 193 -9.17 11.03 -11.46
C LEU A 193 -7.95 10.14 -11.18
N SER A 194 -6.81 10.48 -11.77
CA SER A 194 -5.52 9.81 -11.57
C SER A 194 -4.37 10.75 -11.99
N ASN A 195 -3.12 10.34 -11.84
CA ASN A 195 -1.94 10.95 -12.46
C ASN A 195 -1.24 9.99 -13.43
N ASP A 196 -1.86 8.84 -13.73
CA ASP A 196 -1.35 7.97 -14.78
C ASP A 196 -1.60 8.59 -16.15
N SER A 197 -0.52 8.69 -16.94
CA SER A 197 -0.59 9.26 -18.27
C SER A 197 -1.21 8.31 -19.30
N ASP A 198 -1.38 7.03 -18.96
CA ASP A 198 -2.06 6.05 -19.81
C ASP A 198 -3.50 6.45 -20.13
N PHE A 199 -4.18 7.17 -19.22
CA PHE A 199 -5.51 7.74 -19.45
C PHE A 199 -5.57 8.80 -20.58
N CYS A 200 -4.43 9.37 -20.98
CA CYS A 200 -4.36 10.24 -22.16
C CYS A 200 -4.39 9.45 -23.49
N ILE A 201 -4.14 8.14 -23.43
CA ILE A 201 -4.02 7.27 -24.61
C ILE A 201 -5.35 6.59 -24.93
N PHE A 202 -6.22 6.32 -23.96
CA PHE A 202 -7.52 5.69 -24.22
C PHE A 202 -8.45 6.60 -25.05
N LYS A 203 -9.17 6.00 -25.99
CA LYS A 203 -9.98 6.72 -26.98
C LYS A 203 -11.19 7.43 -26.36
N ASP A 204 -11.35 8.73 -26.58
CA ASP A 204 -12.49 9.53 -26.09
C ASP A 204 -12.64 9.54 -24.56
N LEU A 205 -11.58 9.15 -23.82
CA LEU A 205 -11.57 9.15 -22.37
C LEU A 205 -11.39 10.56 -21.81
N ARG A 206 -12.08 10.86 -20.69
CA ARG A 206 -11.94 12.12 -19.94
C ARG A 206 -11.13 11.87 -18.68
N PHE A 207 -10.05 12.62 -18.53
CA PHE A 207 -9.05 12.41 -17.49
C PHE A 207 -8.79 13.70 -16.71
N ILE A 208 -8.77 13.63 -15.38
CA ILE A 208 -8.48 14.76 -14.48
C ILE A 208 -7.20 14.43 -13.71
N PRO A 209 -6.06 15.04 -14.07
CA PRO A 209 -4.86 15.05 -13.23
C PRO A 209 -5.12 15.71 -11.88
N HIS A 210 -4.44 15.27 -10.82
CA HIS A 210 -4.62 15.86 -9.48
C HIS A 210 -4.34 17.37 -9.43
N ARG A 211 -3.32 17.82 -10.17
CA ARG A 211 -2.97 19.25 -10.25
C ARG A 211 -4.05 20.10 -10.93
N LEU A 212 -4.98 19.44 -11.62
CA LEU A 212 -6.10 20.04 -12.30
C LEU A 212 -7.43 19.75 -11.60
N PHE A 213 -7.41 19.09 -10.44
CA PHE A 213 -8.60 18.94 -9.59
C PHE A 213 -8.69 20.15 -8.64
N ASP A 214 -9.86 20.78 -8.55
CA ASP A 214 -10.11 21.97 -7.72
C ASP A 214 -9.11 23.12 -8.02
N MET A 215 -9.05 23.52 -9.29
CA MET A 215 -8.07 24.49 -9.80
C MET A 215 -8.13 25.86 -9.13
N ASP A 216 -9.33 26.29 -8.75
CA ASP A 216 -9.57 27.59 -8.10
C ASP A 216 -9.52 27.47 -6.55
N ASN A 217 -9.21 26.28 -6.02
CA ASN A 217 -9.24 25.94 -4.60
C ASN A 217 -10.58 26.27 -3.93
N ASP A 218 -11.69 25.97 -4.61
CA ASP A 218 -13.05 26.23 -4.17
C ASP A 218 -13.41 25.41 -2.92
N MET A 219 -12.78 24.24 -2.74
CA MET A 219 -12.93 23.41 -1.53
C MET A 219 -12.03 23.84 -0.37
N LYS A 220 -11.13 24.82 -0.60
CA LYS A 220 -10.18 25.36 0.38
C LYS A 220 -9.20 24.31 0.92
N MET A 221 -8.89 23.30 0.12
CA MET A 221 -8.00 22.22 0.50
C MET A 221 -6.53 22.67 0.54
N GLY A 222 -5.84 22.43 1.65
CA GLY A 222 -4.45 22.85 1.86
C GLY A 222 -4.27 24.29 2.34
N GLU A 223 -5.37 25.02 2.56
CA GLU A 223 -5.38 26.24 3.36
C GLU A 223 -5.36 25.87 4.87
N PRO A 224 -5.04 26.80 5.79
CA PRO A 224 -5.01 26.55 7.23
C PRO A 224 -6.42 26.37 7.80
N ILE A 225 -7.09 25.28 7.43
CA ILE A 225 -8.41 24.86 7.90
C ILE A 225 -8.39 23.36 8.20
N ASP A 226 -9.21 22.94 9.17
CA ASP A 226 -9.26 21.53 9.59
C ASP A 226 -9.99 20.62 8.59
N ILE A 227 -11.03 21.15 7.93
CA ILE A 227 -11.93 20.36 7.07
C ILE A 227 -12.28 21.11 5.78
N PRO A 228 -12.42 20.42 4.64
CA PRO A 228 -12.81 21.04 3.38
C PRO A 228 -14.20 21.67 3.41
N ILE A 229 -14.37 22.77 2.68
CA ILE A 229 -15.63 23.50 2.57
C ILE A 229 -16.42 22.98 1.35
N LYS A 230 -17.76 23.01 1.43
CA LYS A 230 -18.60 22.67 0.29
C LYS A 230 -18.50 23.80 -0.74
N PRO A 231 -18.05 23.53 -1.96
CA PRO A 231 -17.90 24.58 -2.95
C PRO A 231 -19.25 24.89 -3.65
N GLU A 232 -19.39 26.12 -4.18
CA GLU A 232 -20.53 26.51 -5.01
C GLU A 232 -20.36 26.14 -6.49
N LYS A 233 -19.09 26.14 -6.93
CA LYS A 233 -18.57 25.71 -8.24
C LYS A 233 -17.34 24.83 -7.99
N LEU A 234 -17.04 23.86 -8.85
CA LEU A 234 -15.83 23.05 -8.72
C LEU A 234 -15.13 22.97 -10.06
N THR A 235 -14.20 23.91 -10.29
CA THR A 235 -13.51 24.01 -11.58
C THR A 235 -12.36 23.02 -11.66
N CYS A 236 -12.45 22.09 -12.61
CA CYS A 236 -11.43 21.08 -12.89
C CYS A 236 -10.93 21.19 -14.33
N GLY A 237 -9.66 20.85 -14.55
CA GLY A 237 -9.08 20.70 -15.88
C GLY A 237 -9.22 19.26 -16.36
N VAL A 238 -9.96 19.08 -17.45
CA VAL A 238 -10.21 17.79 -18.10
C VAL A 238 -9.34 17.65 -19.34
N LEU A 239 -8.51 16.61 -19.39
CA LEU A 239 -7.79 16.17 -20.57
C LEU A 239 -8.65 15.18 -21.37
N THR A 240 -8.59 15.28 -22.69
CA THR A 240 -9.21 14.31 -23.61
C THR A 240 -8.20 13.85 -24.64
N SER A 241 -8.27 12.59 -25.06
CA SER A 241 -7.34 12.06 -26.06
C SER A 241 -7.46 12.78 -27.42
N SER A 242 -8.61 13.35 -27.77
CA SER A 242 -8.79 14.20 -28.96
C SER A 242 -7.90 15.44 -28.94
N LYS A 243 -7.88 16.20 -27.84
CA LYS A 243 -7.01 17.38 -27.71
C LYS A 243 -5.53 17.01 -27.68
N VAL A 244 -5.20 15.87 -27.06
CA VAL A 244 -3.83 15.34 -27.07
C VAL A 244 -3.40 14.98 -28.50
N MET A 245 -4.28 14.37 -29.30
CA MET A 245 -4.02 14.11 -30.72
C MET A 245 -3.80 15.39 -31.53
N GLU A 246 -4.61 16.42 -31.31
CA GLU A 246 -4.48 17.72 -31.98
C GLU A 246 -3.12 18.35 -31.72
N VAL A 247 -2.68 18.37 -30.46
CA VAL A 247 -1.37 18.91 -30.06
C VAL A 247 -0.21 18.15 -30.70
N PHE A 248 -0.37 16.84 -30.89
CA PHE A 248 0.63 16.02 -31.59
C PHE A 248 0.42 15.94 -33.12
N GLY A 249 -0.59 16.62 -33.67
CA GLY A 249 -0.90 16.58 -35.11
C GLY A 249 -1.24 15.19 -35.64
N PHE A 250 -1.83 14.34 -34.80
CA PHE A 250 -2.23 12.98 -35.17
C PHE A 250 -3.63 12.95 -35.80
N ARG A 251 -3.75 12.30 -36.95
CA ARG A 251 -5.04 12.13 -37.67
C ARG A 251 -5.79 10.86 -37.29
N SER A 252 -5.15 9.95 -36.56
CA SER A 252 -5.73 8.67 -36.15
C SER A 252 -5.34 8.36 -34.72
N HIS A 253 -6.30 7.85 -33.95
CA HIS A 253 -6.10 7.46 -32.56
C HIS A 253 -5.02 6.38 -32.40
N HIS A 254 -4.90 5.49 -33.39
CA HIS A 254 -3.83 4.48 -33.44
C HIS A 254 -2.44 5.07 -33.22
N LEU A 255 -2.17 6.29 -33.70
CA LEU A 255 -0.87 6.94 -33.52
C LEU A 255 -0.57 7.30 -32.06
N LEU A 256 -1.59 7.53 -31.21
CA LEU A 256 -1.38 7.68 -29.77
C LEU A 256 -0.95 6.37 -29.12
N VAL A 257 -1.51 5.24 -29.56
CA VAL A 257 -1.12 3.91 -29.09
C VAL A 257 0.33 3.61 -29.51
N GLU A 258 0.71 3.91 -30.75
CA GLU A 258 2.11 3.75 -31.17
C GLU A 258 3.05 4.73 -30.44
N LEU A 259 2.57 5.93 -30.10
CA LEU A 259 3.31 6.90 -29.27
C LEU A 259 3.57 6.35 -27.86
N SER A 260 2.61 5.65 -27.25
CA SER A 260 2.81 5.05 -25.93
C SER A 260 3.86 3.95 -25.97
N ILE A 261 3.87 3.13 -27.02
CA ILE A 261 4.83 2.04 -27.24
C ILE A 261 6.26 2.61 -27.43
N VAL A 262 6.45 3.54 -28.37
CA VAL A 262 7.77 4.11 -28.66
C VAL A 262 8.24 5.06 -27.55
N GLY A 263 7.30 5.77 -26.91
CA GLY A 263 7.55 6.60 -25.73
C GLY A 263 8.00 5.80 -24.51
N GLY A 264 7.72 4.49 -24.50
CA GLY A 264 7.97 3.59 -23.39
C GLY A 264 6.86 3.68 -22.34
N ASN A 265 5.81 2.87 -22.51
CA ASN A 265 4.77 2.66 -21.51
C ASN A 265 5.21 1.61 -20.46
N ASP A 266 4.32 1.23 -19.55
CA ASP A 266 4.61 0.26 -18.49
C ASP A 266 5.04 -1.14 -19.01
N PHE A 267 4.70 -1.50 -20.25
CA PHE A 267 5.04 -2.80 -20.86
C PHE A 267 6.32 -2.78 -21.70
N THR A 268 6.63 -1.63 -22.31
CA THR A 268 7.70 -1.48 -23.32
C THR A 268 8.85 -0.61 -22.83
N GLY A 269 8.63 0.16 -21.77
CA GLY A 269 9.55 1.20 -21.32
C GLY A 269 10.91 0.70 -20.83
N GLU A 270 11.01 -0.52 -20.32
CA GLU A 270 12.31 -1.13 -19.98
C GLU A 270 13.13 -1.42 -21.23
N ILE A 271 12.55 -2.15 -22.19
CA ILE A 271 13.18 -2.50 -23.47
C ILE A 271 13.55 -1.24 -24.25
N MET A 272 12.68 -0.22 -24.25
CA MET A 272 12.98 1.06 -24.90
C MET A 272 14.14 1.80 -24.23
N ARG A 273 14.29 1.70 -22.90
CA ARG A 273 15.36 2.37 -22.14
C ARG A 273 16.71 1.66 -22.25
N ASP A 274 16.73 0.36 -22.53
CA ASP A 274 17.95 -0.43 -22.72
C ASP A 274 18.61 -0.20 -24.09
N GLY A 275 18.67 1.06 -24.52
CA GLY A 275 19.36 1.51 -25.74
C GLY A 275 18.57 1.34 -27.04
N LEU A 276 17.42 0.65 -27.05
CA LEU A 276 16.60 0.54 -28.27
C LEU A 276 16.11 1.92 -28.75
N ARG A 277 15.66 2.77 -27.82
CA ARG A 277 15.29 4.16 -28.12
C ARG A 277 16.45 4.95 -28.71
N ASP A 278 17.69 4.63 -28.32
CA ASP A 278 18.88 5.32 -28.79
C ASP A 278 19.23 4.99 -30.24
N LYS A 279 18.87 3.79 -30.71
CA LYS A 279 19.02 3.36 -32.10
C LYS A 279 18.02 4.00 -33.08
N LEU A 280 16.98 4.67 -32.58
CA LEU A 280 16.00 5.36 -33.41
C LEU A 280 16.54 6.71 -33.90
N ASP A 281 16.27 7.05 -35.16
CA ASP A 281 16.67 8.28 -35.85
C ASP A 281 15.78 9.49 -35.50
N ILE A 282 15.34 9.57 -34.24
CA ILE A 282 14.57 10.70 -33.69
C ILE A 282 15.50 11.91 -33.57
N ARG A 283 15.21 12.98 -34.32
CA ARG A 283 15.99 14.22 -34.31
C ARG A 283 15.86 14.95 -32.96
N GLY A 284 16.98 15.46 -32.44
CA GLY A 284 17.03 16.29 -31.24
C GLY A 284 16.90 15.50 -29.93
N LYS A 285 16.47 16.18 -28.85
CA LYS A 285 16.21 15.53 -27.55
C LYS A 285 15.06 14.55 -27.73
N LYS A 286 15.21 13.27 -27.35
CA LYS A 286 14.21 12.21 -27.53
C LYS A 286 13.00 12.34 -26.59
N GLY A 287 12.39 13.53 -26.50
CA GLY A 287 11.15 13.79 -25.77
C GLY A 287 9.90 13.35 -26.55
N ILE A 288 8.76 13.32 -25.86
CA ILE A 288 7.50 12.81 -26.40
C ILE A 288 7.05 13.54 -27.68
N GLU A 289 7.29 14.85 -27.78
CA GLU A 289 6.95 15.66 -28.95
C GLU A 289 7.76 15.27 -30.20
N ASN A 290 9.06 15.00 -30.04
CA ASN A 290 9.91 14.58 -31.14
C ASN A 290 9.60 13.15 -31.59
N ILE A 291 9.21 12.27 -30.64
CA ILE A 291 8.69 10.94 -30.95
C ILE A 291 7.38 11.07 -31.74
N ALA A 292 6.47 11.95 -31.34
CA ALA A 292 5.24 12.20 -32.09
C ALA A 292 5.54 12.70 -33.51
N GLY A 293 6.51 13.61 -33.66
CA GLY A 293 6.97 14.06 -34.98
C GLY A 293 7.50 12.93 -35.85
N TRP A 294 8.30 12.03 -35.27
CA TRP A 294 8.84 10.84 -35.92
C TRP A 294 7.72 9.85 -36.31
N LEU A 295 6.74 9.62 -35.44
CA LEU A 295 5.61 8.72 -35.70
C LEU A 295 4.68 9.22 -36.82
N ARG A 296 4.58 10.53 -37.07
CA ARG A 296 3.82 11.04 -38.22
C ARG A 296 4.41 10.56 -39.56
N HIS A 297 5.70 10.25 -39.60
CA HIS A 297 6.37 9.72 -40.79
C HIS A 297 6.18 8.20 -40.91
N TYR A 298 6.56 7.44 -39.86
CA TYR A 298 6.54 5.97 -39.91
C TYR A 298 5.16 5.36 -39.69
N LYS A 299 4.24 6.04 -39.00
CA LYS A 299 2.86 5.62 -38.66
C LYS A 299 2.74 4.42 -37.71
N ASN A 300 3.55 3.38 -37.90
CA ASN A 300 3.54 2.15 -37.11
C ASN A 300 4.98 1.77 -36.70
N VAL A 301 5.11 1.07 -35.57
CA VAL A 301 6.39 0.52 -35.08
C VAL A 301 7.07 -0.38 -36.11
N GLU A 302 6.29 -1.22 -36.81
CA GLU A 302 6.81 -2.17 -37.82
C GLU A 302 7.37 -1.50 -39.08
N ASN A 303 7.00 -0.24 -39.33
CA ASN A 303 7.48 0.49 -40.51
C ASN A 303 8.91 1.02 -40.30
N HIS A 304 9.46 0.96 -39.09
CA HIS A 304 10.84 1.33 -38.82
C HIS A 304 11.75 0.08 -38.79
N PRO A 305 12.83 0.04 -39.59
CA PRO A 305 13.68 -1.16 -39.73
C PRO A 305 14.20 -1.72 -38.40
N VAL A 306 14.70 -0.85 -37.52
CA VAL A 306 15.28 -1.27 -36.23
C VAL A 306 14.22 -1.91 -35.32
N LEU A 307 12.99 -1.36 -35.31
CA LEU A 307 11.94 -1.87 -34.43
C LEU A 307 11.32 -3.16 -35.00
N MET A 308 11.18 -3.25 -36.32
CA MET A 308 10.77 -4.48 -36.99
C MET A 308 11.78 -5.61 -36.74
N GLU A 309 13.07 -5.32 -36.88
CA GLU A 309 14.14 -6.27 -36.59
C GLU A 309 14.11 -6.69 -35.12
N GLU A 310 13.98 -5.75 -34.19
CA GLU A 310 13.86 -6.06 -32.76
C GLU A 310 12.64 -6.93 -32.48
N MET A 311 11.47 -6.64 -33.05
CA MET A 311 10.28 -7.49 -32.88
C MET A 311 10.47 -8.92 -33.42
N SER A 312 11.25 -9.10 -34.49
CA SER A 312 11.54 -10.44 -35.02
C SER A 312 12.48 -11.26 -34.15
N HIS A 313 13.42 -10.62 -33.45
CA HIS A 313 14.46 -11.30 -32.65
C HIS A 313 14.09 -11.37 -31.16
N ASN A 314 13.38 -10.37 -30.65
CA ASN A 314 13.00 -10.23 -29.26
C ASN A 314 11.50 -10.49 -29.07
N LYS A 315 11.16 -11.76 -28.79
CA LYS A 315 9.78 -12.20 -28.55
C LYS A 315 9.11 -11.45 -27.39
N ALA A 316 9.87 -11.02 -26.39
CA ALA A 316 9.33 -10.26 -25.26
C ALA A 316 8.89 -8.86 -25.71
N PHE A 317 9.69 -8.19 -26.54
CA PHE A 317 9.30 -6.90 -27.13
C PHE A 317 8.06 -7.00 -28.01
N ALA A 318 8.03 -7.98 -28.92
CA ALA A 318 6.86 -8.21 -29.78
C ALA A 318 5.58 -8.48 -28.97
N ALA A 319 5.67 -9.29 -27.91
CA ALA A 319 4.55 -9.54 -27.01
C ALA A 319 4.11 -8.27 -26.25
N ALA A 320 5.05 -7.44 -25.79
CA ALA A 320 4.74 -6.18 -25.11
C ALA A 320 4.07 -5.15 -26.03
N VAL A 321 4.49 -5.08 -27.31
CA VAL A 321 3.85 -4.25 -28.35
C VAL A 321 2.41 -4.69 -28.56
N GLN A 322 2.18 -5.99 -28.77
CA GLN A 322 0.83 -6.53 -28.98
C GLN A 322 -0.06 -6.33 -27.75
N HIS A 323 0.48 -6.58 -26.55
CA HIS A 323 -0.22 -6.36 -25.29
C HIS A 323 -0.63 -4.90 -25.13
N SER A 324 0.28 -3.95 -25.41
CA SER A 324 -0.02 -2.52 -25.36
C SER A 324 -1.19 -2.15 -26.28
N ARG A 325 -1.20 -2.65 -27.51
CA ARG A 325 -2.31 -2.42 -28.45
C ARG A 325 -3.62 -2.98 -27.93
N GLN A 326 -3.62 -4.18 -27.38
CA GLN A 326 -4.83 -4.78 -26.80
C GLN A 326 -5.30 -4.02 -25.56
N PHE A 327 -4.38 -3.58 -24.71
CA PHE A 327 -4.67 -2.81 -23.50
C PHE A 327 -5.39 -1.49 -23.82
N TYR A 328 -4.78 -0.61 -24.63
CA TYR A 328 -5.38 0.70 -24.93
C TYR A 328 -6.62 0.64 -25.82
N ASN A 329 -6.82 -0.45 -26.57
CA ASN A 329 -8.04 -0.67 -27.34
C ASN A 329 -9.12 -1.45 -26.57
N LEU A 330 -8.91 -1.76 -25.29
CA LEU A 330 -9.84 -2.54 -24.46
C LEU A 330 -10.21 -3.91 -25.03
N GLN A 331 -9.20 -4.59 -25.59
CA GLN A 331 -9.31 -5.90 -26.24
C GLN A 331 -8.54 -7.00 -25.49
N LEU A 332 -8.09 -6.74 -24.25
CA LEU A 332 -7.46 -7.78 -23.46
C LEU A 332 -8.49 -8.88 -23.15
N PRO A 333 -8.10 -10.16 -23.30
CA PRO A 333 -8.95 -11.24 -22.85
C PRO A 333 -9.16 -11.11 -21.33
N PRO A 334 -10.31 -11.53 -20.79
CA PRO A 334 -10.52 -11.53 -19.35
C PRO A 334 -9.42 -12.37 -18.69
N GLU A 335 -8.59 -11.73 -17.86
CA GLU A 335 -7.58 -12.44 -17.09
C GLU A 335 -8.27 -13.44 -16.17
N GLN A 336 -8.00 -14.73 -16.38
CA GLN A 336 -8.44 -15.72 -15.42
C GLN A 336 -7.52 -15.68 -14.21
N PRO A 337 -8.05 -15.77 -12.97
CA PRO A 337 -7.22 -15.94 -11.81
C PRO A 337 -6.31 -17.16 -12.03
N PRO A 338 -5.02 -17.07 -11.67
CA PRO A 338 -4.04 -18.07 -12.05
C PRO A 338 -4.44 -19.47 -11.55
N ARG A 339 -4.56 -20.45 -12.47
CA ARG A 339 -4.65 -21.88 -12.13
C ARG A 339 -3.24 -22.40 -11.81
N LYS A 340 -2.95 -22.77 -10.56
CA LYS A 340 -1.58 -23.19 -10.13
C LYS A 340 -1.12 -24.51 -10.79
N GLY A 341 0.18 -24.56 -11.10
CA GLY A 341 0.91 -25.69 -11.74
C GLY A 341 2.08 -25.23 -12.64
N PHE A 342 1.99 -24.01 -13.18
CA PHE A 342 2.95 -23.43 -14.13
C PHE A 342 4.26 -22.92 -13.48
N TYR A 343 4.28 -22.76 -12.15
CA TYR A 343 5.41 -22.14 -11.42
C TYR A 343 6.63 -23.07 -11.34
N SER A 344 6.44 -24.38 -11.14
CA SER A 344 7.56 -25.33 -11.12
C SER A 344 8.23 -25.45 -12.49
N GLN A 345 7.47 -25.35 -13.59
CA GLN A 345 8.01 -25.33 -14.95
C GLN A 345 8.80 -24.06 -15.24
N VAL A 346 8.27 -22.87 -14.92
CA VAL A 346 8.99 -21.62 -15.24
C VAL A 346 10.14 -21.33 -14.28
N LEU A 347 10.07 -21.76 -13.01
CA LEU A 347 11.24 -21.71 -12.13
C LEU A 347 12.31 -22.68 -12.59
N ALA A 348 11.94 -23.89 -13.04
CA ALA A 348 12.89 -24.80 -13.67
C ALA A 348 13.50 -24.19 -14.94
N GLU A 349 12.71 -23.59 -15.82
CA GLU A 349 13.21 -22.91 -17.04
C GLU A 349 14.12 -21.71 -16.73
N LYS A 350 13.78 -20.86 -15.75
CA LYS A 350 14.63 -19.72 -15.37
C LYS A 350 15.87 -20.13 -14.58
N ILE A 351 15.79 -21.14 -13.70
CA ILE A 351 16.96 -21.69 -13.00
C ILE A 351 17.89 -22.38 -14.01
N LEU A 352 17.34 -23.04 -15.03
CA LEU A 352 18.13 -23.60 -16.14
C LEU A 352 18.78 -22.50 -16.99
N GLN A 353 18.07 -21.41 -17.31
CA GLN A 353 18.63 -20.27 -18.06
C GLN A 353 19.72 -19.50 -17.29
N VAL A 354 19.64 -19.43 -15.96
CA VAL A 354 20.68 -18.81 -15.12
C VAL A 354 21.88 -19.74 -14.93
N ASN A 355 21.68 -21.07 -14.95
CA ASN A 355 22.75 -22.04 -14.78
C ASN A 355 23.53 -22.36 -16.07
N ASP A 356 22.99 -22.08 -17.26
CA ASP A 356 23.73 -22.17 -18.53
C ASP A 356 24.80 -21.07 -18.67
N ILE A 357 24.77 -20.03 -17.83
CA ILE A 357 25.74 -18.94 -17.85
C ILE A 357 26.92 -19.19 -16.89
N ASN A 358 26.88 -20.18 -15.99
CA ASN A 358 27.87 -20.25 -14.90
C ASN A 358 28.33 -21.62 -14.38
N ILE A 359 28.21 -22.74 -15.12
CA ILE A 359 28.74 -24.03 -14.64
C ILE A 359 29.64 -24.72 -15.68
N LYS A 360 30.88 -24.21 -15.78
CA LYS A 360 32.07 -25.08 -15.87
C LYS A 360 32.71 -25.10 -14.48
N ASN A 361 32.45 -26.18 -13.72
CA ASN A 361 33.14 -26.65 -12.50
C ASN A 361 32.24 -26.83 -11.28
N SER A 362 31.53 -27.97 -11.19
CA SER A 362 31.43 -28.83 -9.99
C SER A 362 30.30 -29.87 -10.14
N ASN A 363 30.62 -31.03 -10.74
CA ASN A 363 29.63 -32.05 -11.15
C ASN A 363 29.50 -33.23 -10.16
N LYS A 364 29.24 -32.97 -8.87
CA LYS A 364 28.87 -34.05 -7.92
C LYS A 364 27.65 -33.75 -7.04
N THR A 365 27.27 -32.49 -6.83
CA THR A 365 26.05 -32.11 -6.08
C THR A 365 24.79 -32.04 -6.96
N LEU A 366 24.94 -31.74 -8.26
CA LEU A 366 23.81 -31.60 -9.19
C LEU A 366 23.13 -32.94 -9.51
N ALA A 367 23.91 -34.03 -9.62
CA ALA A 367 23.36 -35.36 -9.89
C ALA A 367 22.48 -35.87 -8.73
N SER A 368 22.85 -35.58 -7.47
CA SER A 368 22.03 -35.92 -6.30
C SER A 368 20.77 -35.05 -6.22
N ALA A 369 20.86 -33.75 -6.53
CA ALA A 369 19.70 -32.85 -6.59
C ALA A 369 18.73 -33.25 -7.72
N VAL A 370 19.24 -33.63 -8.89
CA VAL A 370 18.44 -34.11 -10.04
C VAL A 370 17.84 -35.49 -9.76
N GLN A 371 18.51 -36.35 -8.99
CA GLN A 371 17.98 -37.67 -8.62
C GLN A 371 16.87 -37.57 -7.57
N HIS A 372 16.97 -36.66 -6.59
CA HIS A 372 15.84 -36.30 -5.71
C HIS A 372 14.70 -35.61 -6.48
N PHE A 373 15.00 -34.78 -7.49
CA PHE A 373 13.99 -34.18 -8.36
C PHE A 373 13.26 -35.22 -9.22
N ARG A 374 13.98 -36.23 -9.74
CA ARG A 374 13.39 -37.33 -10.52
C ARG A 374 12.57 -38.29 -9.66
N GLN A 375 12.95 -38.51 -8.40
CA GLN A 375 12.13 -39.28 -7.46
C GLN A 375 10.84 -38.53 -7.05
N PHE A 376 10.84 -37.20 -7.06
CA PHE A 376 9.63 -36.39 -6.86
C PHE A 376 8.67 -36.42 -8.08
N TYR A 377 9.19 -36.65 -9.29
CA TYR A 377 8.41 -36.68 -10.55
C TYR A 377 7.99 -38.07 -11.05
N ASN A 378 8.42 -39.17 -10.40
CA ASN A 378 7.93 -40.51 -10.72
C ASN A 378 6.51 -40.82 -10.17
N LEU A 379 5.74 -39.78 -9.80
CA LEU A 379 4.32 -39.86 -9.47
C LEU A 379 3.42 -39.36 -10.62
N HIS A 380 3.86 -39.53 -11.87
CA HIS A 380 3.04 -39.32 -13.06
C HIS A 380 2.46 -40.63 -13.63
N THR A 381 1.54 -41.20 -12.84
CA THR A 381 0.41 -41.98 -13.35
C THR A 381 -0.82 -41.64 -12.51
N CYS A 382 -1.45 -40.51 -12.82
CA CYS A 382 -2.82 -40.19 -12.40
C CYS A 382 -3.52 -39.52 -13.60
N ILE A 383 -3.78 -40.32 -14.63
CA ILE A 383 -4.85 -40.06 -15.60
C ILE A 383 -6.00 -40.99 -15.17
N GLN A 384 -7.19 -40.42 -14.99
CA GLN A 384 -8.44 -41.02 -14.51
C GLN A 384 -8.55 -41.15 -12.97
N LEU A 385 -8.82 -40.03 -12.29
CA LEU A 385 -9.49 -40.06 -10.98
C LEU A 385 -10.91 -39.49 -11.12
N PRO A 386 -11.87 -39.99 -10.32
CA PRO A 386 -13.27 -39.58 -10.38
C PRO A 386 -13.46 -38.09 -10.00
N PRO A 387 -14.67 -37.51 -10.21
CA PRO A 387 -14.99 -36.10 -9.92
C PRO A 387 -14.74 -35.62 -8.48
N GLU A 388 -14.39 -36.52 -7.56
CA GLU A 388 -14.13 -36.23 -6.14
C GLU A 388 -12.70 -35.72 -5.86
N GLN A 389 -11.83 -35.63 -6.88
CA GLN A 389 -10.48 -35.07 -6.75
C GLN A 389 -10.24 -33.84 -7.64
N LEU A 390 -11.19 -32.90 -7.63
CA LEU A 390 -10.89 -31.52 -8.06
C LEU A 390 -9.68 -30.99 -7.29
N PRO A 391 -8.75 -30.26 -7.93
CA PRO A 391 -7.59 -29.69 -7.25
C PRO A 391 -8.09 -28.73 -6.17
N ARG A 392 -8.05 -29.18 -4.91
CA ARG A 392 -8.62 -28.51 -3.72
C ARG A 392 -8.20 -27.05 -3.58
N LYS A 393 -7.08 -26.66 -4.20
CA LYS A 393 -6.59 -25.28 -4.20
C LYS A 393 -7.46 -24.31 -5.02
N GLY A 394 -7.98 -24.74 -6.17
CA GLY A 394 -8.83 -23.88 -7.02
C GLY A 394 -10.06 -23.39 -6.25
N PHE A 395 -10.64 -24.26 -5.43
CA PHE A 395 -11.78 -23.92 -4.58
C PHE A 395 -11.45 -22.83 -3.53
N TYR A 396 -10.32 -22.93 -2.83
CA TYR A 396 -9.93 -21.91 -1.84
C TYR A 396 -9.56 -20.57 -2.48
N SER A 397 -8.91 -20.58 -3.64
CA SER A 397 -8.63 -19.35 -4.39
C SER A 397 -9.93 -18.67 -4.83
N LEU A 398 -10.95 -19.44 -5.23
CA LEU A 398 -12.27 -18.91 -5.56
C LEU A 398 -12.97 -18.30 -4.34
N ILE A 399 -12.94 -18.97 -3.18
CA ILE A 399 -13.48 -18.40 -1.93
C ILE A 399 -12.80 -17.07 -1.60
N LEU A 400 -11.46 -17.02 -1.65
CA LEU A 400 -10.72 -15.79 -1.38
C LEU A 400 -11.09 -14.68 -2.37
N ALA A 401 -11.12 -15.00 -3.67
CA ALA A 401 -11.49 -14.06 -4.72
C ALA A 401 -12.91 -13.50 -4.50
N GLU A 402 -13.89 -14.37 -4.23
CA GLU A 402 -15.27 -13.98 -3.94
C GLU A 402 -15.34 -13.08 -2.70
N LYS A 403 -14.65 -13.44 -1.63
CA LYS A 403 -14.62 -12.68 -0.37
C LYS A 403 -13.93 -11.33 -0.52
N ILE A 404 -12.92 -11.23 -1.38
CA ILE A 404 -12.25 -9.96 -1.73
C ILE A 404 -13.19 -9.09 -2.57
N GLN A 405 -13.89 -9.66 -3.56
CA GLN A 405 -14.91 -8.96 -4.35
C GLN A 405 -16.05 -8.44 -3.46
N GLN A 406 -16.48 -9.23 -2.47
CA GLN A 406 -17.43 -8.84 -1.43
C GLN A 406 -16.84 -7.87 -0.39
N ARG A 407 -15.57 -7.47 -0.53
CA ARG A 407 -14.84 -6.54 0.35
C ARG A 407 -14.75 -7.00 1.80
N GLN A 408 -14.85 -8.31 2.03
CA GLN A 408 -14.72 -8.94 3.33
C GLN A 408 -13.25 -9.14 3.68
N TYR A 409 -12.41 -9.43 2.68
CA TYR A 409 -10.99 -9.69 2.85
C TYR A 409 -10.11 -8.67 2.10
N PRO A 410 -8.93 -8.31 2.62
CA PRO A 410 -7.96 -7.52 1.87
C PRO A 410 -7.30 -8.35 0.76
N ILE A 411 -7.06 -7.71 -0.38
CA ILE A 411 -6.43 -8.32 -1.57
C ILE A 411 -5.06 -8.97 -1.28
N HIS A 412 -4.33 -8.46 -0.29
CA HIS A 412 -3.06 -9.01 0.16
C HIS A 412 -3.13 -10.50 0.58
N LEU A 413 -4.28 -10.98 1.07
CA LEU A 413 -4.45 -12.40 1.42
C LEU A 413 -4.38 -13.31 0.18
N LEU A 414 -4.80 -12.83 -0.98
CA LEU A 414 -4.67 -13.57 -2.23
C LEU A 414 -3.21 -13.71 -2.64
N ALA A 415 -2.41 -12.64 -2.50
CA ALA A 415 -0.97 -12.71 -2.73
C ALA A 415 -0.30 -13.73 -1.80
N MET A 416 -0.62 -13.69 -0.50
CA MET A 416 -0.09 -14.63 0.47
C MET A 416 -0.51 -16.08 0.16
N HIS A 417 -1.76 -16.31 -0.25
CA HIS A 417 -2.25 -17.62 -0.71
C HIS A 417 -1.53 -18.10 -2.00
N ASN A 418 -1.05 -17.14 -2.80
CA ASN A 418 -0.20 -17.39 -3.94
C ASN A 418 1.28 -17.62 -3.58
N ASN A 419 1.61 -17.69 -2.27
CA ASN A 419 2.95 -17.92 -1.72
C ASN A 419 3.89 -16.73 -1.92
N LEU A 420 3.33 -15.51 -1.96
CA LEU A 420 4.10 -14.29 -2.03
C LEU A 420 3.62 -13.27 -1.01
N TYR A 421 4.55 -12.65 -0.31
CA TYR A 421 4.26 -11.49 0.51
C TYR A 421 5.31 -10.42 0.26
N TRP A 422 4.88 -9.18 0.02
CA TRP A 422 5.78 -8.05 -0.16
C TRP A 422 5.77 -7.22 1.11
N HIS A 423 6.93 -7.08 1.76
CA HIS A 423 7.11 -6.30 2.97
C HIS A 423 6.69 -4.86 2.72
N ARG A 424 5.99 -4.27 3.69
CA ARG A 424 5.73 -2.85 3.66
C ARG A 424 7.02 -2.09 3.92
N THR A 425 7.21 -1.00 3.17
CA THR A 425 8.28 -0.04 3.43
C THR A 425 7.84 0.90 4.56
N LEU A 426 8.56 0.91 5.67
CA LEU A 426 8.25 1.67 6.89
C LEU A 426 9.34 2.69 7.20
N LEU A 427 8.97 3.81 7.82
CA LEU A 427 9.94 4.76 8.35
C LEU A 427 10.51 4.21 9.66
N GLU A 428 11.76 3.78 9.65
CA GLU A 428 12.41 3.14 10.80
C GLU A 428 13.85 3.67 10.92
N ASP A 429 14.43 3.56 12.11
CA ASP A 429 15.83 3.87 12.34
C ASP A 429 16.69 2.88 11.55
N THR A 430 17.48 3.42 10.64
CA THR A 430 18.34 2.66 9.73
C THR A 430 19.71 2.36 10.30
N THR A 431 19.93 2.64 11.59
CA THR A 431 21.15 2.27 12.30
C THR A 431 21.41 0.77 12.17
N TYR A 432 22.64 0.44 11.78
CA TYR A 432 23.04 -0.93 11.50
C TYR A 432 22.74 -1.87 12.68
N GLY A 433 22.08 -2.99 12.39
CA GLY A 433 21.75 -4.03 13.37
C GLY A 433 20.39 -3.88 14.07
N GLN A 434 19.66 -2.78 13.87
CA GLN A 434 18.31 -2.59 14.46
C GLN A 434 17.25 -3.37 13.67
N PRO A 435 16.52 -4.37 14.21
CA PRO A 435 15.60 -5.17 13.40
C PRO A 435 14.57 -4.33 12.62
N CYS A 436 13.93 -4.94 11.61
CA CYS A 436 12.79 -4.36 10.90
C CYS A 436 11.48 -4.92 11.46
N ALA A 437 10.42 -4.10 11.54
CA ALA A 437 9.10 -4.53 12.03
C ALA A 437 8.54 -5.70 11.22
N GLU A 438 8.67 -5.66 9.88
CA GLU A 438 8.19 -6.76 9.04
C GLU A 438 8.95 -8.06 9.36
N VAL A 439 10.26 -8.01 9.58
CA VAL A 439 11.05 -9.20 9.96
C VAL A 439 10.64 -9.73 11.33
N ALA A 440 10.48 -8.86 12.32
CA ALA A 440 10.08 -9.27 13.68
C ALA A 440 8.68 -9.91 13.74
N LEU A 441 7.79 -9.55 12.81
CA LEU A 441 6.43 -10.09 12.72
C LEU A 441 6.32 -11.39 11.89
N ALA A 442 7.45 -11.99 11.48
CA ALA A 442 7.45 -13.22 10.69
C ALA A 442 6.72 -14.39 11.38
N GLU A 443 6.88 -14.55 12.70
CA GLU A 443 6.18 -15.59 13.47
C GLU A 443 4.66 -15.41 13.43
N LEU A 444 4.17 -14.19 13.66
CA LEU A 444 2.74 -13.88 13.55
C LEU A 444 2.22 -14.15 12.13
N ARG A 445 2.99 -13.80 11.10
CA ARG A 445 2.61 -14.12 9.71
C ARG A 445 2.61 -15.62 9.44
N ALA A 446 3.54 -16.39 9.99
CA ALA A 446 3.54 -17.85 9.86
C ALA A 446 2.25 -18.49 10.41
N HIS A 447 1.68 -17.96 11.49
CA HIS A 447 0.36 -18.36 11.99
C HIS A 447 -0.77 -17.94 11.04
N ILE A 448 -0.71 -16.74 10.46
CA ILE A 448 -1.69 -16.28 9.44
C ILE A 448 -1.62 -17.18 8.20
N TYR A 449 -0.41 -17.56 7.75
CA TYR A 449 -0.18 -18.45 6.61
C TYR A 449 -0.81 -19.82 6.83
N ARG A 450 -0.77 -20.35 8.06
CA ARG A 450 -1.43 -21.60 8.40
C ARG A 450 -2.95 -21.58 8.15
N ILE A 451 -3.60 -20.43 8.32
CA ILE A 451 -5.05 -20.27 8.04
C ILE A 451 -5.32 -20.31 6.53
N ILE A 452 -4.54 -19.57 5.75
CA ILE A 452 -4.84 -19.28 4.35
C ILE A 452 -4.24 -20.29 3.35
N LEU A 453 -3.19 -21.02 3.75
CA LEU A 453 -2.54 -22.01 2.89
C LEU A 453 -3.23 -23.38 2.96
N PRO A 454 -3.32 -24.11 1.84
CA PRO A 454 -3.69 -25.52 1.86
C PRO A 454 -2.73 -26.35 2.72
N LYS A 455 -3.19 -27.46 3.31
CA LYS A 455 -2.36 -28.29 4.21
C LYS A 455 -1.02 -28.77 3.63
N GLN A 456 -0.96 -28.99 2.31
CA GLN A 456 0.24 -29.47 1.62
C GLN A 456 1.24 -28.35 1.30
N GLU A 457 0.85 -27.09 1.49
CA GLU A 457 1.70 -25.93 1.28
C GLU A 457 2.06 -25.33 2.63
N GLY A 458 3.35 -25.19 2.84
CA GLY A 458 3.89 -24.64 4.07
C GLY A 458 4.77 -23.42 3.86
N LEU A 459 4.98 -22.92 2.64
CA LEU A 459 6.01 -21.91 2.38
C LEU A 459 5.45 -20.70 1.64
N VAL A 460 5.72 -19.50 2.16
CA VAL A 460 5.51 -18.21 1.48
C VAL A 460 6.86 -17.55 1.26
N ASN A 461 7.12 -17.07 0.03
CA ASN A 461 8.28 -16.25 -0.26
C ASN A 461 7.98 -14.80 0.09
N GLU A 462 8.68 -14.27 1.07
CA GLU A 462 8.61 -12.87 1.46
C GLU A 462 9.69 -12.06 0.76
N TYR A 463 9.30 -10.93 0.16
CA TYR A 463 10.17 -9.98 -0.54
C TYR A 463 10.24 -8.71 0.27
N GLY A 464 11.44 -8.31 0.66
CA GLY A 464 11.64 -7.09 1.43
C GLY A 464 13.09 -6.89 1.77
N ARG A 465 13.37 -5.92 2.61
CA ARG A 465 14.73 -5.64 3.05
C ARG A 465 14.75 -5.35 4.54
N SER A 466 15.86 -5.65 5.19
CA SER A 466 16.21 -4.94 6.41
C SER A 466 16.68 -3.53 6.02
N PRO A 467 16.52 -2.52 6.90
CA PRO A 467 16.88 -1.15 6.59
C PRO A 467 18.30 -0.92 6.02
N TRP A 468 19.26 -1.81 6.29
CA TRP A 468 20.67 -1.76 5.84
C TRP A 468 21.08 -2.83 4.82
N GLU A 469 20.18 -3.73 4.40
CA GLU A 469 20.51 -4.77 3.41
C GLU A 469 19.79 -4.53 2.07
N PRO A 470 20.32 -5.07 0.95
CA PRO A 470 19.59 -5.08 -0.31
C PRO A 470 18.30 -5.90 -0.17
N LEU A 471 17.44 -5.81 -1.19
CA LEU A 471 16.24 -6.63 -1.29
C LEU A 471 16.60 -8.12 -1.17
N ARG A 472 15.95 -8.80 -0.22
CA ARG A 472 16.11 -10.24 0.07
C ARG A 472 14.79 -10.97 -0.15
N ILE A 473 14.93 -12.26 -0.43
CA ILE A 473 13.83 -13.21 -0.49
C ILE A 473 14.00 -14.16 0.68
N ALA A 474 13.02 -14.20 1.59
CA ALA A 474 13.00 -15.11 2.72
C ALA A 474 11.84 -16.09 2.59
N GLY A 475 12.11 -17.38 2.70
CA GLY A 475 11.08 -18.40 2.76
C GLY A 475 10.56 -18.55 4.19
N ILE A 476 9.29 -18.19 4.44
CA ILE A 476 8.67 -18.33 5.76
C ILE A 476 7.74 -19.54 5.77
N MET A 477 8.03 -20.46 6.71
CA MET A 477 7.24 -21.66 6.90
C MET A 477 5.99 -21.36 7.72
N ALA A 478 4.82 -21.79 7.25
CA ALA A 478 3.58 -21.77 8.03
C ALA A 478 3.71 -22.71 9.23
N VAL A 479 3.20 -22.28 10.38
CA VAL A 479 3.28 -23.06 11.62
C VAL A 479 2.44 -24.32 11.51
N GLU A 480 2.97 -25.49 11.90
CA GLU A 480 2.21 -26.73 12.02
C GLU A 480 1.51 -26.82 13.38
N ASP A 481 0.35 -26.15 13.48
CA ASP A 481 -0.45 -26.14 14.72
C ASP A 481 -1.87 -26.67 14.45
N PRO A 482 -2.28 -27.80 15.07
CA PRO A 482 -3.62 -28.35 14.92
C PRO A 482 -4.73 -27.48 15.54
N GLY A 483 -4.38 -26.59 16.47
CA GLY A 483 -5.29 -25.61 17.07
C GLY A 483 -5.65 -24.46 16.13
N ILE A 484 -4.91 -24.27 15.04
CA ILE A 484 -5.19 -23.22 14.05
C ILE A 484 -6.09 -23.78 12.94
N PRO A 485 -7.31 -23.26 12.79
CA PRO A 485 -8.24 -23.75 11.79
C PRO A 485 -7.83 -23.31 10.37
N PRO A 486 -8.06 -24.16 9.36
CA PRO A 486 -7.98 -23.72 7.97
C PRO A 486 -9.15 -22.79 7.63
N LEU A 487 -8.95 -21.92 6.63
CA LEU A 487 -9.90 -20.87 6.23
C LEU A 487 -11.37 -21.31 6.12
N HIS A 488 -11.64 -22.46 5.50
CA HIS A 488 -13.02 -22.94 5.28
C HIS A 488 -13.77 -23.40 6.53
N LYS A 489 -13.08 -23.51 7.68
CA LYS A 489 -13.71 -23.82 8.96
C LYS A 489 -14.02 -22.56 9.78
N ILE A 490 -13.70 -21.39 9.25
CA ILE A 490 -13.93 -20.12 9.91
C ILE A 490 -15.22 -19.52 9.35
N TYR A 491 -16.17 -19.25 10.26
CA TYR A 491 -17.48 -18.71 9.94
C TYR A 491 -17.73 -17.45 10.77
N ASP A 492 -18.48 -16.51 10.21
CA ASP A 492 -18.80 -15.23 10.83
C ASP A 492 -19.72 -15.36 12.06
N ASP A 493 -20.61 -16.35 12.07
CA ASP A 493 -21.51 -16.66 13.18
C ASP A 493 -20.79 -17.28 14.40
N LYS A 494 -19.54 -17.73 14.26
CA LYS A 494 -18.76 -18.37 15.34
C LYS A 494 -17.85 -17.41 16.10
N ILE A 495 -18.38 -16.23 16.45
CA ILE A 495 -17.60 -15.13 17.09
C ILE A 495 -16.77 -15.59 18.29
N PHE A 496 -17.33 -16.38 19.22
CA PHE A 496 -16.59 -16.83 20.42
C PHE A 496 -15.42 -17.77 20.08
N TRP A 497 -15.62 -18.68 19.12
CA TRP A 497 -14.57 -19.57 18.66
C TRP A 497 -13.50 -18.82 17.86
N ASN A 498 -13.90 -17.81 17.09
CA ASN A 498 -13.00 -16.89 16.40
C ASN A 498 -12.16 -16.08 17.41
N LEU A 499 -12.77 -15.56 18.48
CA LEU A 499 -12.06 -14.87 19.57
C LEU A 499 -11.07 -15.79 20.28
N LYS A 500 -11.44 -17.06 20.52
CA LYS A 500 -10.52 -18.06 21.10
C LYS A 500 -9.34 -18.35 20.17
N THR A 501 -9.59 -18.47 18.87
CA THR A 501 -8.54 -18.63 17.86
C THR A 501 -7.62 -17.40 17.80
N PHE A 502 -8.19 -16.19 17.88
CA PHE A 502 -7.41 -14.96 17.97
C PHE A 502 -6.54 -14.93 19.22
N HIS A 503 -7.09 -15.28 20.38
CA HIS A 503 -6.33 -15.41 21.63
C HIS A 503 -5.15 -16.37 21.45
N HIS A 504 -5.41 -17.60 21.00
CA HIS A 504 -4.41 -18.64 20.77
C HIS A 504 -3.26 -18.16 19.90
N ILE A 505 -3.57 -17.49 18.79
CA ILE A 505 -2.55 -16.96 17.88
C ILE A 505 -1.82 -15.77 18.50
N MET A 506 -2.50 -14.83 19.18
CA MET A 506 -1.83 -13.67 19.77
C MET A 506 -1.07 -14.00 21.08
N SER A 507 -1.31 -15.15 21.69
CA SER A 507 -0.64 -15.61 22.91
C SER A 507 0.45 -16.66 22.67
N HIS A 508 0.76 -17.04 21.41
CA HIS A 508 1.71 -18.11 21.09
C HIS A 508 3.11 -17.92 21.71
N GLN A 509 3.53 -16.67 21.97
CA GLN A 509 4.81 -16.35 22.60
C GLN A 509 4.82 -16.51 24.12
N ASN A 510 3.66 -16.75 24.74
CA ASN A 510 3.49 -17.01 26.18
C ASN A 510 2.70 -18.32 26.39
N PRO A 511 3.24 -19.49 26.00
CA PRO A 511 2.57 -20.75 26.24
C PRO A 511 2.33 -20.94 27.75
N GLY A 512 1.08 -21.21 28.13
CA GLY A 512 0.67 -21.41 29.54
C GLY A 512 -0.05 -20.23 30.19
N GLN A 513 -0.14 -19.06 29.54
CA GLN A 513 -0.97 -17.97 30.05
C GLN A 513 -2.44 -18.19 29.68
N GLU A 514 -3.22 -18.79 30.59
CA GLU A 514 -4.66 -19.07 30.39
C GLU A 514 -5.56 -17.82 30.41
N THR A 515 -4.99 -16.64 30.65
CA THR A 515 -5.81 -15.42 30.80
C THR A 515 -6.38 -14.98 29.45
N GLU A 516 -7.67 -15.27 29.24
CA GLU A 516 -8.43 -14.74 28.11
C GLU A 516 -8.78 -13.26 28.34
N TRP A 517 -7.95 -12.35 27.79
CA TRP A 517 -8.11 -10.89 28.00
C TRP A 517 -9.46 -10.33 27.55
N PHE A 518 -10.11 -10.97 26.58
CA PHE A 518 -11.45 -10.59 26.13
C PHE A 518 -12.52 -10.76 27.22
N ASN A 519 -12.44 -11.84 28.01
CA ASN A 519 -13.36 -12.06 29.12
C ASN A 519 -13.13 -11.06 30.25
N ARG A 520 -11.86 -10.67 30.44
CA ARG A 520 -11.46 -9.79 31.54
C ARG A 520 -11.75 -8.31 31.29
N TYR A 521 -11.51 -7.84 30.08
CA TYR A 521 -11.52 -6.41 29.77
C TYR A 521 -12.51 -6.02 28.64
N GLY A 522 -13.24 -7.00 28.09
CA GLY A 522 -14.10 -6.80 26.93
C GLY A 522 -13.33 -6.85 25.61
N ARG A 523 -14.05 -6.82 24.49
CA ARG A 523 -13.49 -7.06 23.15
C ARG A 523 -12.52 -5.97 22.70
N LYS A 524 -12.92 -4.70 22.80
CA LYS A 524 -12.09 -3.56 22.40
C LYS A 524 -10.82 -3.44 23.25
N THR A 525 -10.97 -3.33 24.56
CA THR A 525 -9.83 -3.22 25.50
C THR A 525 -8.97 -4.48 25.46
N GLY A 526 -9.57 -5.67 25.41
CA GLY A 526 -8.85 -6.94 25.31
C GLY A 526 -7.98 -7.01 24.05
N PHE A 527 -8.46 -6.52 22.91
CA PHE A 527 -7.66 -6.40 21.69
C PHE A 527 -6.42 -5.52 21.90
N ILE A 528 -6.58 -4.33 22.49
CA ILE A 528 -5.46 -3.43 22.82
C ILE A 528 -4.45 -4.12 23.75
N VAL A 529 -4.94 -4.85 24.76
CA VAL A 529 -4.09 -5.63 25.69
C VAL A 529 -3.28 -6.71 24.95
N TYR A 530 -3.87 -7.45 24.00
CA TYR A 530 -3.11 -8.40 23.18
C TYR A 530 -2.01 -7.72 22.38
N LEU A 531 -2.29 -6.57 21.75
CA LEU A 531 -1.29 -5.84 20.98
C LEU A 531 -0.13 -5.38 21.86
N LEU A 532 -0.43 -4.76 23.01
CA LEU A 532 0.59 -4.28 23.93
C LEU A 532 1.43 -5.42 24.51
N ARG A 533 0.79 -6.55 24.88
CA ARG A 533 1.50 -7.73 25.39
C ARG A 533 2.39 -8.34 24.31
N TYR A 534 1.87 -8.52 23.09
CA TYR A 534 2.64 -9.05 21.97
C TYR A 534 3.82 -8.13 21.63
N PHE A 535 3.58 -6.83 21.56
CA PHE A 535 4.62 -5.82 21.35
C PHE A 535 5.71 -5.90 22.42
N LEU A 536 5.33 -5.99 23.70
CA LEU A 536 6.29 -6.11 24.80
C LEU A 536 7.16 -7.35 24.66
N GLN A 537 6.57 -8.52 24.41
CA GLN A 537 7.32 -9.79 24.31
C GLN A 537 8.28 -9.82 23.11
N GLN A 538 7.89 -9.20 22.01
CA GLN A 538 8.77 -9.05 20.86
C GLN A 538 9.97 -8.14 21.15
N ASN A 539 9.81 -7.13 22.00
CA ASN A 539 10.76 -6.02 22.06
C ASN A 539 11.54 -5.93 23.38
N TRP A 540 11.05 -6.51 24.47
CA TRP A 540 11.70 -6.49 25.77
C TRP A 540 12.93 -7.40 25.77
N GLY A 541 14.12 -6.81 25.91
CA GLY A 541 15.40 -7.55 25.93
C GLY A 541 15.74 -8.30 24.63
N ARG A 542 15.03 -8.04 23.53
CA ARG A 542 15.17 -8.74 22.25
C ARG A 542 15.36 -7.78 21.08
N ASN A 543 14.29 -7.42 20.38
CA ASN A 543 14.38 -6.71 19.11
C ASN A 543 14.77 -5.24 19.28
N LEU A 544 13.90 -4.43 19.91
CA LEU A 544 14.13 -2.98 20.08
C LEU A 544 14.78 -2.61 21.42
N HIS A 545 14.90 -3.57 22.34
CA HIS A 545 15.33 -3.34 23.72
C HIS A 545 14.58 -2.15 24.35
N ILE A 546 13.26 -2.17 24.28
CA ILE A 546 12.44 -1.05 24.79
C ILE A 546 12.64 -0.88 26.30
N SER A 547 12.71 0.36 26.76
CA SER A 547 12.76 0.66 28.19
C SER A 547 11.36 0.57 28.81
N GLN A 548 11.30 0.49 30.14
CA GLN A 548 10.03 0.55 30.86
C GLN A 548 9.28 1.85 30.56
N GLN A 549 9.97 2.99 30.49
CA GLN A 549 9.31 4.28 30.26
C GLN A 549 8.74 4.39 28.86
N GLU A 550 9.46 3.92 27.84
CA GLU A 550 8.97 3.89 26.46
C GLU A 550 7.73 3.03 26.32
N PHE A 551 7.71 1.88 26.99
CA PHE A 551 6.54 1.01 26.98
C PHE A 551 5.35 1.62 27.72
N LEU A 552 5.57 2.31 28.84
CA LEU A 552 4.52 3.01 29.57
C LEU A 552 3.94 4.19 28.77
N ALA A 553 4.77 4.93 28.03
CA ALA A 553 4.29 5.95 27.09
C ALA A 553 3.41 5.34 25.98
N LEU A 554 3.79 4.17 25.46
CA LEU A 554 3.02 3.48 24.44
C LEU A 554 1.65 3.01 24.98
N ILE A 555 1.63 2.48 26.21
CA ILE A 555 0.40 2.15 26.93
C ILE A 555 -0.48 3.39 27.11
N ALA A 556 0.11 4.49 27.57
CA ALA A 556 -0.60 5.73 27.82
C ALA A 556 -1.22 6.29 26.54
N MET A 557 -0.55 6.16 25.40
CA MET A 557 -1.10 6.52 24.10
C MET A 557 -2.26 5.58 23.70
N ALA A 558 -2.06 4.26 23.82
CA ALA A 558 -3.06 3.27 23.39
C ALA A 558 -4.36 3.24 24.21
N PHE A 559 -4.30 3.65 25.49
CA PHE A 559 -5.47 3.76 26.37
C PHE A 559 -5.91 5.18 26.67
N GLY A 560 -5.08 6.16 26.34
CA GLY A 560 -5.40 7.56 26.49
C GLY A 560 -6.56 7.93 25.57
N ARG A 561 -7.38 8.88 26.01
CA ARG A 561 -8.30 9.58 25.12
C ARG A 561 -7.68 10.94 24.85
N PRO A 562 -6.75 11.04 23.88
CA PRO A 562 -5.92 12.22 23.77
C PRO A 562 -6.73 13.43 23.35
N LYS A 563 -6.27 14.59 23.82
CA LYS A 563 -6.57 15.88 23.20
C LYS A 563 -5.66 16.03 21.98
N GLU A 564 -5.88 15.20 20.94
CA GLU A 564 -5.01 15.14 19.75
C GLU A 564 -4.71 16.55 19.20
N VAL A 565 -5.74 17.40 19.10
CA VAL A 565 -5.63 18.79 18.64
C VAL A 565 -4.66 19.64 19.47
N ASP A 566 -4.59 19.43 20.78
CA ASP A 566 -3.68 20.17 21.67
C ASP A 566 -2.23 19.71 21.42
N TYR A 567 -2.00 18.40 21.30
CA TYR A 567 -0.67 17.85 21.06
C TYR A 567 -0.16 18.14 19.64
N GLN A 568 -1.05 18.27 18.65
CA GLN A 568 -0.68 18.69 17.30
C GLN A 568 -0.02 20.08 17.27
N GLN A 569 -0.33 20.96 18.21
CA GLN A 569 0.24 22.31 18.32
C GLN A 569 1.64 22.30 18.95
N ILE A 570 2.05 21.19 19.55
CA ILE A 570 3.36 21.08 20.18
C ILE A 570 4.39 20.73 19.10
N CYS A 571 5.26 21.68 18.76
CA CYS A 571 6.31 21.52 17.76
C CYS A 571 7.49 20.68 18.31
N LEU A 572 7.28 19.38 18.45
CA LEU A 572 8.30 18.40 18.81
C LEU A 572 8.80 17.66 17.57
N ARG A 573 10.10 17.74 17.33
CA ARG A 573 10.80 16.87 16.39
C ARG A 573 10.93 15.48 17.01
N PRO A 574 10.36 14.43 16.38
CA PRO A 574 10.52 13.08 16.88
C PRO A 574 11.95 12.60 16.64
N THR A 575 12.46 11.76 17.55
CA THR A 575 13.71 11.04 17.34
C THR A 575 13.49 9.83 16.39
N PRO A 576 14.53 9.28 15.75
CA PRO A 576 14.40 8.05 14.96
C PRO A 576 13.80 6.90 15.77
N ARG A 577 14.17 6.79 17.05
CA ARG A 577 13.67 5.77 17.98
C ARG A 577 12.17 5.93 18.26
N CYS A 578 11.71 7.17 18.47
CA CYS A 578 10.29 7.51 18.60
C CYS A 578 9.48 6.99 17.40
N VAL A 579 9.91 7.33 16.19
CA VAL A 579 9.21 6.93 14.96
C VAL A 579 9.23 5.42 14.76
N THR A 580 10.36 4.77 15.05
CA THR A 580 10.53 3.31 14.90
C THR A 580 9.56 2.55 15.80
N ILE A 581 9.54 2.85 17.11
CA ILE A 581 8.65 2.19 18.07
C ILE A 581 7.18 2.39 17.67
N GLY A 582 6.81 3.62 17.29
CA GLY A 582 5.46 3.93 16.83
C GLY A 582 5.06 3.09 15.62
N ASN A 583 5.88 3.06 14.57
CA ASN A 583 5.60 2.30 13.35
C ASN A 583 5.57 0.79 13.57
N TRP A 584 6.37 0.25 14.49
CA TRP A 584 6.31 -1.15 14.89
C TRP A 584 4.96 -1.50 15.51
N PHE A 585 4.49 -0.67 16.45
CA PHE A 585 3.18 -0.90 17.08
C PHE A 585 2.05 -0.80 16.06
N GLN A 586 2.09 0.20 15.18
CA GLN A 586 1.09 0.33 14.11
C GLN A 586 1.15 -0.85 13.11
N ASN A 587 2.33 -1.40 12.81
CA ASN A 587 2.42 -2.56 11.91
C ASN A 587 1.89 -3.84 12.55
N LEU A 588 2.14 -4.04 13.86
CA LEU A 588 1.51 -5.10 14.63
C LEU A 588 -0.02 -4.94 14.64
N TYR A 589 -0.51 -3.73 14.91
CA TYR A 589 -1.94 -3.41 14.84
C TYR A 589 -2.52 -3.80 13.49
N ARG A 590 -1.86 -3.40 12.39
CA ARG A 590 -2.29 -3.75 11.04
C ARG A 590 -2.39 -5.26 10.84
N HIS A 591 -1.39 -6.04 11.23
CA HIS A 591 -1.43 -7.50 11.05
C HIS A 591 -2.57 -8.13 11.87
N ALA A 592 -2.71 -7.73 13.14
CA ALA A 592 -3.74 -8.24 14.03
C ALA A 592 -5.16 -7.83 13.58
N TYR A 593 -5.36 -6.59 13.13
CA TYR A 593 -6.66 -6.07 12.70
C TYR A 593 -7.01 -6.49 11.27
N LEU A 594 -6.15 -6.14 10.31
CA LEU A 594 -6.43 -6.26 8.87
C LEU A 594 -6.30 -7.69 8.36
N PHE A 595 -5.38 -8.49 8.89
CA PHE A 595 -5.24 -9.88 8.44
C PHE A 595 -5.96 -10.82 9.39
N LEU A 596 -5.50 -10.94 10.62
CA LEU A 596 -6.05 -11.92 11.57
C LEU A 596 -7.52 -11.61 11.91
N GLY A 597 -7.83 -10.36 12.26
CA GLY A 597 -9.18 -9.92 12.58
C GLY A 597 -10.16 -10.06 11.40
N ARG A 598 -9.73 -9.80 10.16
CA ARG A 598 -10.58 -10.01 8.97
C ARG A 598 -10.82 -11.48 8.67
N LEU A 599 -9.76 -12.30 8.71
CA LEU A 599 -9.86 -13.75 8.51
C LEU A 599 -10.81 -14.40 9.52
N LEU A 600 -10.83 -13.88 10.75
CA LEU A 600 -11.67 -14.37 11.85
C LEU A 600 -13.01 -13.64 11.98
N PHE A 601 -13.36 -12.73 11.06
CA PHE A 601 -14.59 -11.94 11.15
C PHE A 601 -14.77 -11.19 12.49
N LEU A 602 -13.70 -10.60 13.02
CA LEU A 602 -13.67 -9.90 14.32
C LEU A 602 -13.46 -8.39 14.20
N THR A 603 -13.22 -7.83 13.01
CA THR A 603 -12.86 -6.41 12.87
C THR A 603 -13.88 -5.41 13.42
N GLN A 604 -15.16 -5.78 13.45
CA GLN A 604 -16.24 -4.98 14.04
C GLN A 604 -16.21 -4.96 15.57
N GLU A 605 -15.50 -5.92 16.18
CA GLU A 605 -15.35 -6.05 17.64
C GLU A 605 -14.13 -5.30 18.18
N PHE A 606 -13.22 -4.93 17.27
CA PHE A 606 -11.96 -4.27 17.59
C PHE A 606 -12.08 -2.76 17.37
N PRO A 607 -11.32 -1.95 18.12
CA PRO A 607 -11.27 -0.52 17.85
C PRO A 607 -10.74 -0.25 16.44
N LEU A 608 -11.04 0.92 15.90
CA LEU A 608 -10.43 1.47 14.70
C LEU A 608 -9.08 2.12 15.03
N PRO A 609 -8.18 2.31 14.03
CA PRO A 609 -6.89 2.92 14.27
C PRO A 609 -6.97 4.28 15.00
N HIS A 610 -7.90 5.17 14.65
CA HIS A 610 -8.06 6.47 15.31
C HIS A 610 -8.49 6.38 16.78
N GLU A 611 -9.10 5.26 17.21
CA GLU A 611 -9.50 5.08 18.62
C GLU A 611 -8.31 4.70 19.52
N VAL A 612 -7.15 4.35 18.93
CA VAL A 612 -5.99 3.79 19.65
C VAL A 612 -4.70 4.52 19.34
N ILE A 613 -4.54 5.06 18.14
CA ILE A 613 -3.27 5.59 17.63
C ILE A 613 -3.42 7.06 17.29
N SER A 614 -2.57 7.89 17.89
CA SER A 614 -2.38 9.31 17.56
C SER A 614 -0.89 9.62 17.53
N GLY A 615 -0.38 10.11 16.39
CA GLY A 615 1.06 10.32 16.18
C GLY A 615 1.62 11.46 17.02
N SER A 616 0.87 12.55 17.13
CA SER A 616 1.14 13.72 17.98
C SER A 616 1.15 13.34 19.45
N THR A 617 0.15 12.60 19.91
CA THR A 617 0.09 12.07 21.28
C THR A 617 1.27 11.15 21.59
N TRP A 618 1.55 10.20 20.70
CA TRP A 618 2.68 9.28 20.83
C TRP A 618 3.99 10.05 20.98
N THR A 619 4.22 11.03 20.10
CA THR A 619 5.44 11.83 20.13
C THR A 619 5.54 12.64 21.41
N ALA A 620 4.46 13.29 21.84
CA ALA A 620 4.47 14.05 23.09
C ALA A 620 4.78 13.17 24.31
N PHE A 621 4.12 12.01 24.45
CA PHE A 621 4.35 11.08 25.55
C PHE A 621 5.75 10.44 25.51
N TYR A 622 6.22 10.06 24.32
CA TYR A 622 7.57 9.53 24.16
C TYR A 622 8.62 10.55 24.57
N MET A 623 8.50 11.80 24.11
CA MET A 623 9.48 12.85 24.36
C MET A 623 9.52 13.33 25.82
N VAL A 624 8.58 12.90 26.68
CA VAL A 624 8.65 13.12 28.14
C VAL A 624 9.15 11.91 28.92
N CYS A 625 9.44 10.79 28.26
CA CYS A 625 10.16 9.68 28.89
C CYS A 625 11.50 10.19 29.41
N LYS A 626 11.82 9.95 30.69
CA LYS A 626 13.05 10.46 31.36
C LYS A 626 14.34 9.79 30.83
N ASP A 627 14.67 10.05 29.58
CA ASP A 627 15.85 9.59 28.84
C ASP A 627 16.39 10.72 27.93
N ASP A 628 17.22 10.39 26.93
CA ASP A 628 17.79 11.36 25.99
C ASP A 628 16.73 12.15 25.20
N SER A 629 15.53 11.56 24.99
CA SER A 629 14.42 12.23 24.31
C SER A 629 13.87 13.40 25.14
N PHE A 630 13.86 13.30 26.47
CA PHE A 630 13.45 14.40 27.34
C PHE A 630 14.38 15.60 27.23
N HIS A 631 15.69 15.35 27.16
CA HIS A 631 16.66 16.41 26.92
C HIS A 631 16.42 17.08 25.57
N ALA A 632 16.17 16.32 24.51
CA ALA A 632 15.81 16.86 23.21
C ALA A 632 14.49 17.67 23.26
N ALA A 633 13.50 17.25 24.04
CA ALA A 633 12.23 17.94 24.19
C ALA A 633 12.38 19.31 24.88
N ILE A 634 13.15 19.39 25.96
CA ILE A 634 13.36 20.63 26.73
C ILE A 634 13.98 21.74 25.86
N THR A 635 14.79 21.38 24.87
CA THR A 635 15.39 22.36 23.95
C THR A 635 14.38 22.94 22.95
N GLN A 636 13.23 22.30 22.76
CA GLN A 636 12.24 22.64 21.73
C GLN A 636 11.01 23.32 22.30
N VAL A 637 10.57 22.93 23.49
CA VAL A 637 9.31 23.40 24.07
C VAL A 637 9.44 23.78 25.54
N PRO A 638 8.66 24.77 26.02
CA PRO A 638 8.69 25.18 27.41
C PRO A 638 8.40 24.05 28.40
N MET A 639 9.14 24.01 29.50
CA MET A 639 9.05 22.98 30.54
C MET A 639 7.64 22.80 31.12
N HIS A 640 6.84 23.87 31.23
CA HIS A 640 5.49 23.78 31.78
C HIS A 640 4.55 22.95 30.88
N ILE A 641 4.73 23.01 29.55
CA ILE A 641 3.98 22.19 28.60
C ILE A 641 4.38 20.73 28.77
N LEU A 642 5.69 20.43 28.86
CA LEU A 642 6.19 19.07 29.08
C LEU A 642 5.69 18.48 30.41
N ARG A 643 5.58 19.28 31.47
CA ARG A 643 4.99 18.84 32.73
C ARG A 643 3.52 18.46 32.57
N GLN A 644 2.74 19.26 31.84
CA GLN A 644 1.34 18.93 31.56
C GLN A 644 1.22 17.60 30.78
N VAL A 645 2.05 17.42 29.73
CA VAL A 645 2.09 16.17 28.95
C VAL A 645 2.44 14.97 29.83
N GLN A 646 3.43 15.12 30.72
CA GLN A 646 3.81 14.09 31.68
C GLN A 646 2.69 13.78 32.68
N GLU A 647 1.97 14.79 33.16
CA GLU A 647 0.82 14.62 34.05
C GLU A 647 -0.31 13.87 33.35
N ASP A 648 -0.63 14.22 32.10
CA ASP A 648 -1.62 13.53 31.28
C ASP A 648 -1.24 12.04 31.09
N MET A 649 0.03 11.78 30.76
CA MET A 649 0.56 10.41 30.64
C MET A 649 0.43 9.63 31.96
N ASN A 650 0.84 10.23 33.07
CA ASN A 650 0.76 9.61 34.40
C ASN A 650 -0.69 9.34 34.83
N ASN A 651 -1.63 10.21 34.46
CA ASN A 651 -3.05 10.03 34.74
C ASN A 651 -3.57 8.75 34.07
N VAL A 652 -3.25 8.52 32.80
CA VAL A 652 -3.63 7.30 32.08
C VAL A 652 -2.98 6.07 32.72
N ILE A 653 -1.68 6.12 33.02
CA ILE A 653 -0.95 5.01 33.66
C ILE A 653 -1.60 4.64 35.00
N ARG A 654 -1.91 5.63 35.84
CA ARG A 654 -2.55 5.45 37.13
C ARG A 654 -3.95 4.85 37.01
N GLU A 655 -4.74 5.31 36.05
CA GLU A 655 -6.07 4.76 35.76
C GLU A 655 -5.98 3.29 35.30
N LYS A 656 -4.96 2.94 34.50
CA LYS A 656 -4.79 1.60 33.93
C LYS A 656 -3.85 0.68 34.71
N LYS A 657 -3.38 1.07 35.90
CA LYS A 657 -2.34 0.37 36.67
C LYS A 657 -2.55 -1.14 36.82
N HIS A 658 -3.79 -1.56 37.07
CA HIS A 658 -4.12 -2.98 37.18
C HIS A 658 -3.88 -3.72 35.85
N MET A 659 -4.32 -3.16 34.73
CA MET A 659 -4.07 -3.77 33.40
C MET A 659 -2.58 -3.82 33.09
N ILE A 660 -1.85 -2.73 33.39
CA ILE A 660 -0.40 -2.64 33.17
C ILE A 660 0.32 -3.76 33.90
N ARG A 661 0.01 -3.98 35.18
CA ARG A 661 0.60 -5.07 35.97
C ARG A 661 0.50 -6.43 35.28
N TYR A 662 -0.65 -6.71 34.67
CA TYR A 662 -0.87 -7.97 33.94
C TYR A 662 -0.17 -8.01 32.58
N ILE A 663 -0.14 -6.88 31.85
CA ILE A 663 0.57 -6.77 30.58
C ILE A 663 2.07 -6.96 30.79
N THR A 664 2.64 -6.46 31.89
CA THR A 664 4.09 -6.48 32.15
C THR A 664 4.57 -7.73 32.89
N GLU A 665 3.66 -8.62 33.28
CA GLU A 665 3.98 -9.84 34.05
C GLU A 665 5.04 -10.70 33.33
N GLY A 666 6.14 -11.01 34.02
CA GLY A 666 7.26 -11.76 33.44
C GLY A 666 8.21 -10.95 32.53
N ALA A 667 7.93 -9.67 32.28
CA ALA A 667 8.86 -8.77 31.59
C ALA A 667 9.63 -7.88 32.58
N PHE A 668 8.91 -7.11 33.41
CA PHE A 668 9.49 -6.28 34.46
C PHE A 668 8.50 -6.01 35.60
N TYR A 669 9.04 -5.66 36.77
CA TYR A 669 8.23 -5.27 37.94
C TYR A 669 7.64 -3.87 37.75
N PHE A 670 6.31 -3.79 37.77
CA PHE A 670 5.59 -2.51 37.73
C PHE A 670 5.17 -2.12 39.15
N ASP A 671 5.78 -1.05 39.67
CA ASP A 671 5.44 -0.49 40.99
C ASP A 671 4.12 0.29 40.88
N ASP A 672 3.06 -0.22 41.50
CA ASP A 672 1.72 0.34 41.46
C ASP A 672 1.47 1.44 42.51
N ARG A 673 2.53 1.82 43.25
CA ARG A 673 2.53 2.93 44.22
C ARG A 673 2.72 4.32 43.58
N PHE A 674 2.82 4.38 42.25
CA PHE A 674 2.96 5.60 41.44
C PHE A 674 1.78 6.57 41.54
#